data_AF-A0A0F7S660-F1
#
_entry.id   AF-A0A0F7S660-F1
#
_cell.length_a   1.000
_cell.length_b   1.000
_cell.length_c   1.000
_cell.angle_alpha   90.00
_cell.angle_beta   90.00
_cell.angle_gamma   90.00
#
_symmetry.space_group_name_H-M   'P 1'
#
loop_
_entity.id
_entity.type
_entity.pdbx_description
1 polymer ?
#
loop_
_entity_poly.entity_id
_entity_poly.type
_entity_poly.pdbx_seq_one_letter_code
_entity_poly.pdbx_strand_id
1 'polypeptide(L)'
;MKTKAPVAGETAAKLRSAPVVDLYSGSADSLSNSSSDDQLRREIIKGLQSDQLVIPGRENDSEDLKFAYRKTLPTTILYDEQGLILYDKLTTAPEYYLYNAELQILKDHGPEIALRIFGHSTDTVENLLVAPATHRDGPHRDQQEAHKDDGLPPQRDDSAPSKQRWGDSVVGRFNGGVNAEEGLDGDRAAGAGSLVELGAGSLKKTIHLLRALKHLPSLPGGAPSVQYYALDLDKAELERTLRDLRAQEATTSDDAWTIHGGKVGINGLWATYDAGLDYIGKGGLEAASTAAGAQAEGQRCLMWLGSSIGNFDRKSAAEFLSKIARESMRAGDTMLISIDRRNKPADVALAYNDPAGLTRDFIMNGLDHADRALGGNAIDSSKFDYFDRYNAREGRHESYYRAKEAHTIRIAGLAEPISIQKGELIHMEASYKFGERETLILFDYAGFRVVQRWSDKTDRYDIWLVEKPFFHFSNSAADVALSAAEQAEVKRASQDQASTKIDNGWAGSDLDELAQKAPLLGLPSLHDWKTHWDAWNCVTLTMIPQDKLHEKPIDLRHICLFYLGHIPAFLDIHVSTYLKQPHLNDRFSAIFERGIDPHMDDITQCNPHSEVPTSEEDWPTLDEILAYQQAVQRRVERIYEDVTRGDLPMNRRLARMLWMTLEHISLHLETLLYMLMQSRNTKPPAGFMAPDWTSLSKRWQAEHEKCGGDLALEQRFHFEASSVELGHDDDDSQDFDIVAKRPTSDIRDLNMQLGQPEFGWDNEHPRRRVETKAFSISALPISNGQYLDFLKATNSEDAPSSWIKGDTDGSYLVRTFYGPVDMAVAQHWPVQASGKQLQTFATWKGGRLPTHAELRKLMDAPPEALVLDLTVPPFDRDMVKVAEPAANDIDPPGKQAPPVRGSAVRYVPPEEQSEEDLKWMREALAMAQEALDANEVPVGGVFVRKGEVIARGRNRTNELLNATRHAELEAIDHILSIMPPSAPDFAVAPHSGPEADNPFKDTTLYVTIEPCIMCGAALRQIGIGRVVFGAGNERFGGNGSVLGLHDDDAIVSSPGYESVGGYLRDEAIMMLRRFYVTENINAPKPQNKSRRILKTEIHPPGISMHGPGTSAAEGEPAVPASRRRSSQNPTQGQAAPSANVGFRNWHPVPATLPRYDSDGTLLPGHNGGVWEWTSTVFADYEGFRSSALYPGYSSDFFDGKHSVVIGGSYATAPSIAGRRTFVNYYQTAYPYIFGGGRVAWDK
;
A
#
# COMPACT_ATOMS: atom_id res chain seq x y z
N MET A 1 -31.70 -59.36 -37.97
CA MET A 1 -31.36 -60.78 -38.13
C MET A 1 -30.47 -61.20 -36.95
N LYS A 2 -30.99 -62.08 -36.08
CA LYS A 2 -30.34 -62.92 -35.04
C LYS A 2 -29.37 -62.31 -34.00
N THR A 3 -29.94 -61.98 -32.83
CA THR A 3 -29.56 -62.31 -31.43
C THR A 3 -28.15 -62.84 -31.09
N LYS A 4 -27.50 -62.17 -30.11
CA LYS A 4 -26.80 -62.84 -29.00
C LYS A 4 -27.03 -62.07 -27.69
N ALA A 5 -27.39 -62.82 -26.64
CA ALA A 5 -27.77 -62.38 -25.30
C ALA A 5 -26.54 -62.02 -24.42
N PRO A 6 -26.73 -61.39 -23.24
CA PRO A 6 -25.69 -60.70 -22.50
C PRO A 6 -24.87 -61.67 -21.64
N VAL A 7 -23.57 -61.37 -21.49
CA VAL A 7 -22.74 -61.96 -20.43
C VAL A 7 -22.53 -60.86 -19.39
N ALA A 8 -23.18 -61.02 -18.25
CA ALA A 8 -22.87 -60.27 -17.03
C ALA A 8 -21.78 -61.01 -16.26
N GLY A 9 -20.83 -60.26 -15.70
CA GLY A 9 -19.97 -60.71 -14.59
C GLY A 9 -18.48 -60.35 -14.72
N GLU A 10 -18.08 -59.35 -13.92
CA GLU A 10 -16.76 -59.20 -13.27
C GLU A 10 -15.60 -58.76 -14.18
N THR A 11 -15.19 -57.48 -14.19
CA THR A 11 -14.45 -56.82 -13.10
C THR A 11 -14.44 -55.30 -13.30
N ALA A 12 -15.46 -54.61 -12.78
CA ALA A 12 -15.38 -53.18 -12.47
C ALA A 12 -15.25 -53.08 -10.94
N ALA A 13 -14.01 -53.21 -10.45
CA ALA A 13 -13.73 -53.06 -9.03
C ALA A 13 -13.85 -51.57 -8.65
N LYS A 14 -14.75 -51.33 -7.70
CA LYS A 14 -15.18 -50.08 -7.06
C LYS A 14 -14.05 -49.10 -6.67
N LEU A 15 -14.09 -47.88 -7.20
CA LEU A 15 -13.59 -46.68 -6.49
C LEU A 15 -14.54 -46.40 -5.31
N ARG A 16 -14.04 -46.59 -4.08
CA ARG A 16 -14.90 -46.77 -2.89
C ARG A 16 -15.56 -45.49 -2.33
N SER A 17 -15.01 -44.30 -2.55
CA SER A 17 -15.60 -42.97 -2.26
C SER A 17 -14.51 -41.90 -2.46
N ALA A 18 -14.87 -40.63 -2.70
CA ALA A 18 -13.89 -39.54 -2.69
C ALA A 18 -13.31 -39.34 -1.28
N PRO A 19 -12.02 -39.00 -1.13
CA PRO A 19 -11.38 -38.77 0.17
C PRO A 19 -11.84 -37.43 0.74
N VAL A 20 -13.01 -37.44 1.38
CA VAL A 20 -13.60 -36.27 2.04
C VAL A 20 -13.50 -36.43 3.56
N VAL A 21 -12.84 -35.48 4.21
CA VAL A 21 -12.78 -35.37 5.67
C VAL A 21 -14.05 -34.65 6.15
N ASP A 22 -14.79 -35.30 7.03
CA ASP A 22 -16.02 -34.78 7.65
C ASP A 22 -15.67 -34.08 8.97
N LEU A 23 -15.69 -32.76 8.98
CA LEU A 23 -15.37 -31.96 10.17
C LEU A 23 -16.59 -31.58 11.00
N TYR A 24 -17.80 -31.87 10.53
CA TYR A 24 -19.05 -31.59 11.25
C TYR A 24 -19.41 -32.67 12.27
N SER A 25 -18.96 -33.90 12.05
CA SER A 25 -19.31 -35.07 12.89
C SER A 25 -18.62 -35.15 14.27
N GLY A 26 -17.64 -34.28 14.56
CA GLY A 26 -16.80 -34.32 15.77
C GLY A 26 -17.13 -33.29 16.88
N SER A 27 -17.92 -32.26 16.59
CA SER A 27 -18.46 -31.33 17.60
C SER A 27 -19.93 -31.67 17.84
N ALA A 28 -20.36 -31.66 19.11
CA ALA A 28 -21.76 -31.88 19.48
C ALA A 28 -22.66 -30.76 18.94
N ASP A 29 -23.05 -30.89 17.68
CA ASP A 29 -24.26 -30.39 16.99
C ASP A 29 -24.07 -30.72 15.49
N SER A 30 -24.26 -32.00 15.16
CA SER A 30 -24.09 -32.51 13.80
C SER A 30 -25.14 -31.92 12.86
N LEU A 31 -24.70 -31.20 11.82
CA LEU A 31 -25.61 -30.75 10.78
C LEU A 31 -26.03 -31.94 9.89
N SER A 32 -27.20 -32.54 10.12
CA SER A 32 -27.90 -33.35 9.11
C SER A 32 -28.41 -32.44 7.98
N ASN A 33 -28.71 -32.95 6.76
CA ASN A 33 -29.34 -32.11 5.71
C ASN A 33 -30.62 -31.38 6.19
N SER A 34 -31.32 -31.91 7.21
CA SER A 34 -32.46 -31.21 7.82
C SER A 34 -32.07 -29.97 8.64
N SER A 35 -30.83 -29.86 9.09
CA SER A 35 -30.34 -28.79 9.95
C SER A 35 -29.72 -27.60 9.21
N SER A 36 -29.20 -27.79 7.99
CA SER A 36 -28.74 -26.71 7.12
C SER A 36 -29.92 -25.87 6.63
N ASP A 37 -31.00 -26.54 6.23
CA ASP A 37 -32.25 -25.88 5.82
C ASP A 37 -32.90 -25.16 7.01
N ASP A 38 -32.86 -25.76 8.20
CA ASP A 38 -33.33 -25.10 9.44
C ASP A 38 -32.46 -23.90 9.82
N GLN A 39 -31.14 -23.96 9.61
CA GLN A 39 -30.25 -22.83 9.83
C GLN A 39 -30.53 -21.70 8.83
N LEU A 40 -30.61 -22.02 7.54
CA LEU A 40 -30.96 -21.07 6.50
C LEU A 40 -32.32 -20.41 6.76
N ARG A 41 -33.32 -21.21 7.17
CA ARG A 41 -34.64 -20.72 7.59
C ARG A 41 -34.52 -19.72 8.75
N ARG A 42 -33.73 -20.02 9.78
CA ARG A 42 -33.51 -19.10 10.92
C ARG A 42 -32.84 -17.79 10.48
N GLU A 43 -31.84 -17.87 9.60
CA GLU A 43 -31.12 -16.69 9.09
C GLU A 43 -32.03 -15.79 8.25
N ILE A 44 -32.83 -16.36 7.36
CA ILE A 44 -33.84 -15.64 6.58
C ILE A 44 -34.84 -14.93 7.51
N ILE A 45 -35.38 -15.64 8.50
CA ILE A 45 -36.33 -15.05 9.47
C ILE A 45 -35.68 -13.88 10.22
N LYS A 46 -34.47 -14.07 10.75
CA LYS A 46 -33.73 -13.04 11.49
C LYS A 46 -33.50 -11.80 10.63
N GLY A 47 -33.09 -11.97 9.38
CA GLY A 47 -32.85 -10.88 8.43
C GLY A 47 -34.11 -10.11 8.05
N LEU A 48 -35.23 -10.81 7.85
CA LEU A 48 -36.53 -10.19 7.53
C LEU A 48 -37.20 -9.50 8.73
N GLN A 49 -36.89 -9.92 9.96
CA GLN A 49 -37.40 -9.30 11.19
C GLN A 49 -36.52 -8.14 11.69
N SER A 50 -35.38 -7.86 11.05
CA SER A 50 -34.52 -6.76 11.44
C SER A 50 -35.23 -5.41 11.24
N ASP A 51 -35.23 -4.62 12.31
CA ASP A 51 -35.73 -3.23 12.31
C ASP A 51 -34.60 -2.20 12.36
N GLN A 52 -33.34 -2.64 12.41
CA GLN A 52 -32.19 -1.73 12.44
C GLN A 52 -32.05 -1.03 11.09
N LEU A 53 -32.12 0.31 11.07
CA LEU A 53 -31.87 1.08 9.84
C LEU A 53 -30.38 1.09 9.52
N VAL A 54 -30.08 0.82 8.26
CA VAL A 54 -28.73 0.86 7.69
C VAL A 54 -28.73 1.86 6.56
N ILE A 55 -27.76 2.77 6.55
CA ILE A 55 -27.58 3.73 5.46
C ILE A 55 -26.25 3.40 4.77
N PRO A 56 -26.29 2.74 3.60
CA PRO A 56 -25.07 2.37 2.89
C PRO A 56 -24.37 3.64 2.37
N GLY A 57 -23.30 4.05 3.06
CA GLY A 57 -22.50 5.24 2.80
C GLY A 57 -22.56 6.23 3.98
N ARG A 58 -22.79 7.51 3.70
CA ARG A 58 -22.84 8.56 4.74
C ARG A 58 -24.28 8.82 5.19
N GLU A 59 -24.51 8.81 6.50
CA GLU A 59 -25.85 9.02 7.11
C GLU A 59 -26.55 10.31 6.66
N ASN A 60 -25.78 11.35 6.32
CA ASN A 60 -26.29 12.67 5.92
C ASN A 60 -26.31 12.89 4.39
N ASP A 61 -26.03 11.87 3.58
CA ASP A 61 -26.00 11.97 2.11
C ASP A 61 -27.36 11.55 1.52
N SER A 62 -27.95 12.45 0.73
CA SER A 62 -29.29 12.22 0.16
C SER A 62 -29.35 11.09 -0.87
N GLU A 63 -28.24 10.75 -1.53
CA GLU A 63 -28.20 9.61 -2.44
C GLU A 63 -28.10 8.30 -1.66
N ASP A 64 -27.27 8.24 -0.61
CA ASP A 64 -27.13 7.05 0.24
C ASP A 64 -28.42 6.72 1.01
N LEU A 65 -29.16 7.73 1.44
CA LEU A 65 -30.47 7.56 2.08
C LEU A 65 -31.51 6.86 1.18
N LYS A 66 -31.41 6.97 -0.15
CA LYS A 66 -32.33 6.27 -1.08
C LYS A 66 -32.12 4.76 -1.08
N PHE A 67 -30.95 4.31 -0.64
CA PHE A 67 -30.57 2.91 -0.55
C PHE A 67 -30.63 2.38 0.88
N ALA A 68 -31.19 3.16 1.81
CA ALA A 68 -31.35 2.72 3.18
C ALA A 68 -32.28 1.50 3.28
N TYR A 69 -31.89 0.53 4.11
CA TYR A 69 -32.62 -0.71 4.29
C TYR A 69 -32.67 -1.10 5.76
N ARG A 70 -33.60 -2.01 6.10
CA ARG A 70 -33.68 -2.61 7.44
C ARG A 70 -33.54 -4.12 7.39
N LYS A 71 -34.07 -4.71 6.33
CA LYS A 71 -34.16 -6.15 6.13
C LYS A 71 -33.04 -6.63 5.23
N THR A 72 -32.58 -7.85 5.50
CA THR A 72 -31.53 -8.51 4.72
C THR A 72 -31.93 -9.94 4.41
N LEU A 73 -31.35 -10.50 3.36
CA LEU A 73 -31.39 -11.93 3.08
C LEU A 73 -29.95 -12.46 2.92
N PRO A 74 -29.63 -13.67 3.41
CA PRO A 74 -28.28 -14.20 3.32
C PRO A 74 -27.96 -14.62 1.88
N THR A 75 -26.72 -14.39 1.43
CA THR A 75 -26.26 -14.72 0.06
C THR A 75 -26.29 -16.21 -0.26
N THR A 76 -26.31 -17.07 0.77
CA THR A 76 -26.46 -18.53 0.63
C THR A 76 -27.74 -18.94 -0.12
N ILE A 77 -28.77 -18.09 -0.14
CA ILE A 77 -29.99 -18.36 -0.93
C ILE A 77 -29.72 -18.36 -2.44
N LEU A 78 -28.64 -17.73 -2.91
CA LEU A 78 -28.34 -17.64 -4.33
C LEU A 78 -27.80 -18.95 -4.94
N TYR A 79 -27.31 -19.87 -4.11
CA TYR A 79 -26.51 -21.00 -4.56
C TYR A 79 -27.20 -22.36 -4.40
N ASP A 80 -28.52 -22.41 -4.61
CA ASP A 80 -29.19 -23.70 -4.82
C ASP A 80 -28.85 -24.28 -6.21
N GLU A 81 -29.34 -25.49 -6.52
CA GLU A 81 -29.06 -26.17 -7.79
C GLU A 81 -29.35 -25.27 -9.02
N GLN A 82 -30.51 -24.58 -9.01
CA GLN A 82 -30.89 -23.67 -10.10
C GLN A 82 -30.02 -22.40 -10.12
N GLY A 83 -29.71 -21.85 -8.95
CA GLY A 83 -28.83 -20.71 -8.79
C GLY A 83 -27.42 -20.98 -9.31
N LEU A 84 -26.85 -22.14 -9.04
CA LEU A 84 -25.56 -22.57 -9.57
C LEU A 84 -25.56 -22.65 -11.10
N ILE A 85 -26.63 -23.14 -11.73
CA ILE A 85 -26.78 -23.16 -13.18
C ILE A 85 -26.83 -21.73 -13.76
N LEU A 86 -27.51 -20.81 -13.09
CA LEU A 86 -27.59 -19.40 -13.51
C LEU A 86 -26.24 -18.70 -13.33
N TYR A 87 -25.56 -18.95 -12.23
CA TYR A 87 -24.20 -18.44 -11.96
C TYR A 87 -23.19 -18.94 -13.01
N ASP A 88 -23.28 -20.22 -13.39
CA ASP A 88 -22.47 -20.80 -14.46
C ASP A 88 -22.69 -20.09 -15.81
N LYS A 89 -23.93 -19.65 -16.13
CA LYS A 89 -24.20 -18.86 -17.33
C LYS A 89 -23.65 -17.44 -17.19
N LEU A 90 -23.87 -16.80 -16.04
CA LEU A 90 -23.36 -15.47 -15.72
C LEU A 90 -21.84 -15.39 -15.89
N THR A 91 -21.10 -16.36 -15.35
CA THR A 91 -19.63 -16.39 -15.44
C THR A 91 -19.10 -16.55 -16.87
N THR A 92 -19.93 -16.98 -17.82
CA THR A 92 -19.58 -17.04 -19.25
C THR A 92 -19.93 -15.77 -20.02
N ALA A 93 -20.66 -14.84 -19.40
CA ALA A 93 -21.05 -13.58 -20.03
C ALA A 93 -19.83 -12.66 -20.22
N PRO A 94 -19.69 -12.00 -21.38
CA PRO A 94 -18.58 -11.07 -21.63
C PRO A 94 -18.63 -9.84 -20.70
N GLU A 95 -19.82 -9.44 -20.25
CA GLU A 95 -20.03 -8.33 -19.32
C GLU A 95 -19.47 -8.63 -17.92
N TYR A 96 -19.57 -9.88 -17.45
CA TYR A 96 -19.05 -10.30 -16.14
C TYR A 96 -17.54 -10.58 -16.20
N TYR A 97 -16.76 -9.50 -16.26
CA TYR A 97 -15.32 -9.57 -16.54
C TYR A 97 -14.51 -10.32 -15.46
N LEU A 98 -14.97 -10.36 -14.20
CA LEU A 98 -14.22 -10.89 -13.05
C LEU A 98 -13.73 -12.32 -13.31
N TYR A 99 -14.63 -13.20 -13.76
CA TYR A 99 -14.32 -14.59 -14.02
C TYR A 99 -13.25 -14.75 -15.11
N ASN A 100 -13.40 -14.01 -16.21
CA ASN A 100 -12.51 -14.10 -17.36
C ASN A 100 -11.15 -13.46 -17.11
N ALA A 101 -11.10 -12.38 -16.33
CA ALA A 101 -9.85 -11.72 -15.93
C ALA A 101 -9.02 -12.65 -15.03
N GLU A 102 -9.62 -13.23 -13.99
CA GLU A 102 -8.94 -14.21 -13.12
C GLU A 102 -8.49 -15.46 -13.90
N LEU A 103 -9.36 -15.99 -14.77
CA LEU A 103 -9.04 -17.14 -15.62
C LEU A 103 -7.89 -16.85 -16.58
N GLN A 104 -7.79 -15.63 -17.11
CA GLN A 104 -6.66 -15.21 -17.95
C GLN A 104 -5.35 -15.26 -17.15
N ILE A 105 -5.33 -14.72 -15.92
CA ILE A 105 -4.12 -14.74 -15.08
C ILE A 105 -3.70 -16.18 -14.79
N LEU A 106 -4.62 -17.05 -14.39
CA LEU A 106 -4.33 -18.46 -14.10
C LEU A 106 -3.84 -19.24 -15.34
N LYS A 107 -4.25 -18.86 -16.54
CA LYS A 107 -3.77 -19.44 -17.80
C LYS A 107 -2.39 -18.92 -18.19
N ASP A 108 -2.19 -17.61 -18.12
CA ASP A 108 -0.97 -16.95 -18.58
C ASP A 108 0.18 -17.16 -17.58
N HIS A 109 -0.10 -17.23 -16.28
CA HIS A 109 0.88 -17.34 -15.20
C HIS A 109 0.81 -18.63 -14.38
N GLY A 110 -0.06 -19.59 -14.73
CA GLY A 110 -0.25 -20.83 -13.97
C GLY A 110 1.03 -21.59 -13.59
N PRO A 111 1.98 -21.84 -14.53
CA PRO A 111 3.28 -22.47 -14.22
C PRO A 111 4.13 -21.68 -13.24
N GLU A 112 4.12 -20.36 -13.35
CA GLU A 112 4.85 -19.45 -12.46
C GLU A 112 4.25 -19.51 -11.05
N ILE A 113 2.93 -19.32 -10.94
CA ILE A 113 2.18 -19.40 -9.68
C ILE A 113 2.42 -20.75 -9.00
N ALA A 114 2.32 -21.87 -9.73
CA ALA A 114 2.48 -23.22 -9.19
C ALA A 114 3.85 -23.46 -8.53
N LEU A 115 4.92 -22.85 -9.06
CA LEU A 115 6.25 -22.91 -8.46
C LEU A 115 6.39 -21.95 -7.27
N ARG A 116 5.91 -20.71 -7.45
CA ARG A 116 6.09 -19.63 -6.46
C ARG A 116 5.30 -19.86 -5.17
N ILE A 117 4.11 -20.46 -5.22
CA ILE A 117 3.33 -20.75 -3.99
C ILE A 117 4.06 -21.69 -3.02
N PHE A 118 5.03 -22.47 -3.51
CA PHE A 118 5.91 -23.34 -2.72
C PHE A 118 7.39 -22.90 -2.74
N GLY A 119 7.64 -21.62 -3.03
CA GLY A 119 8.97 -21.01 -2.92
C GLY A 119 10.00 -21.41 -3.97
N HIS A 120 9.63 -22.15 -5.03
CA HIS A 120 10.55 -22.57 -6.09
C HIS A 120 10.88 -21.44 -7.09
N SER A 121 12.07 -21.45 -7.68
CA SER A 121 12.47 -20.52 -8.76
C SER A 121 11.76 -20.84 -10.08
N THR A 122 11.48 -19.81 -10.88
CA THR A 122 10.81 -19.96 -12.19
C THR A 122 11.78 -20.14 -13.36
N ASP A 123 13.10 -20.09 -13.13
CA ASP A 123 14.14 -20.25 -14.17
C ASP A 123 13.99 -21.55 -14.99
N THR A 124 13.44 -22.59 -14.36
CA THR A 124 13.16 -23.88 -14.99
C THR A 124 12.04 -23.84 -16.05
N VAL A 125 11.09 -22.91 -15.95
CA VAL A 125 9.95 -22.80 -16.88
C VAL A 125 10.37 -22.21 -18.22
N GLU A 126 11.29 -21.23 -18.22
CA GLU A 126 11.75 -20.57 -19.44
C GLU A 126 12.56 -21.51 -20.34
N ASN A 127 13.40 -22.34 -19.73
CA ASN A 127 14.16 -23.36 -20.46
C ASN A 127 13.26 -24.44 -21.09
N LEU A 128 12.05 -24.67 -20.56
CA LEU A 128 11.07 -25.61 -21.12
C LEU A 128 10.23 -25.00 -22.26
N LEU A 129 10.05 -23.68 -22.29
CA LEU A 129 9.24 -22.98 -23.31
C LEU A 129 10.05 -22.50 -24.52
N VAL A 130 11.38 -22.40 -24.40
CA VAL A 130 12.28 -21.88 -25.46
C VAL A 130 12.85 -22.99 -26.37
N ALA A 131 12.46 -24.26 -26.20
CA ALA A 131 12.85 -25.30 -27.15
C ALA A 131 12.26 -24.99 -28.54
N PRO A 132 13.09 -24.75 -29.58
CA PRO A 132 12.57 -24.45 -30.91
C PRO A 132 11.84 -25.69 -31.43
N ALA A 133 10.66 -25.47 -32.00
CA ALA A 133 9.95 -26.48 -32.77
C ALA A 133 10.84 -26.95 -33.93
N THR A 134 11.64 -27.99 -33.70
CA THR A 134 12.34 -28.69 -34.77
C THR A 134 11.30 -29.49 -35.54
N HIS A 135 11.23 -29.16 -36.82
CA HIS A 135 10.41 -29.83 -37.81
C HIS A 135 10.49 -31.36 -37.68
N ARG A 136 9.30 -31.97 -37.68
CA ARG A 136 9.11 -33.39 -37.94
C ARG A 136 9.68 -33.71 -39.33
N ASP A 137 10.79 -34.44 -39.37
CA ASP A 137 11.11 -35.31 -40.51
C ASP A 137 11.14 -36.77 -40.03
N GLY A 138 10.59 -37.64 -40.88
CA GLY A 138 10.08 -38.97 -40.56
C GLY A 138 11.11 -40.06 -40.21
N PRO A 139 10.64 -41.29 -39.99
CA PRO A 139 11.43 -42.35 -39.39
C PRO A 139 12.38 -42.95 -40.44
N HIS A 140 13.69 -42.81 -40.23
CA HIS A 140 14.68 -43.62 -40.91
C HIS A 140 15.34 -44.61 -39.95
N ARG A 141 15.18 -45.87 -40.35
CA ARG A 141 15.67 -47.10 -39.74
C ARG A 141 17.15 -47.30 -40.11
N ASP A 142 17.81 -48.03 -39.21
CA ASP A 142 18.90 -48.99 -39.46
C ASP A 142 20.38 -48.55 -39.40
N GLN A 143 21.10 -49.42 -38.68
CA GLN A 143 22.49 -49.89 -38.85
C GLN A 143 23.63 -49.28 -38.01
N GLN A 144 23.92 -49.99 -36.90
CA GLN A 144 25.10 -50.86 -36.66
C GLN A 144 26.53 -50.35 -36.94
N GLU A 145 27.40 -50.79 -36.02
CA GLU A 145 28.88 -50.96 -36.09
C GLU A 145 29.76 -49.72 -35.89
N ALA A 146 31.00 -49.78 -35.37
CA ALA A 146 31.75 -50.63 -34.43
C ALA A 146 33.19 -50.09 -34.44
N HIS A 147 33.80 -49.94 -33.25
CA HIS A 147 35.23 -50.15 -32.95
C HIS A 147 36.37 -49.27 -33.55
N LYS A 148 37.16 -48.69 -32.62
CA LYS A 148 38.60 -48.93 -32.29
C LYS A 148 39.41 -47.62 -32.12
N ASP A 149 39.92 -47.26 -30.94
CA ASP A 149 40.96 -47.79 -30.03
C ASP A 149 42.39 -47.27 -30.29
N ASP A 150 43.12 -47.14 -29.17
CA ASP A 150 44.57 -47.18 -28.97
C ASP A 150 45.42 -45.88 -28.91
N GLY A 151 46.01 -45.64 -27.72
CA GLY A 151 47.23 -44.86 -27.55
C GLY A 151 47.59 -44.35 -26.13
N LEU A 152 47.85 -45.24 -25.17
CA LEU A 152 48.76 -45.01 -24.01
C LEU A 152 49.98 -45.94 -24.17
N PRO A 153 51.19 -45.77 -23.56
CA PRO A 153 51.51 -45.28 -22.19
C PRO A 153 52.88 -44.51 -22.13
N PRO A 154 53.69 -44.36 -21.03
CA PRO A 154 53.56 -44.80 -19.62
C PRO A 154 53.89 -43.77 -18.50
N GLN A 155 53.61 -44.21 -17.27
CA GLN A 155 53.79 -43.63 -15.94
C GLN A 155 55.23 -43.28 -15.52
N ARG A 156 55.40 -42.33 -14.58
CA ARG A 156 55.90 -42.63 -13.21
C ARG A 156 55.77 -41.47 -12.19
N ASP A 157 55.38 -41.90 -11.00
CA ASP A 157 55.31 -41.29 -9.66
C ASP A 157 56.55 -40.49 -9.19
N ASP A 158 56.41 -39.41 -8.40
CA ASP A 158 56.17 -39.47 -6.94
C ASP A 158 56.17 -38.07 -6.27
N SER A 159 55.30 -37.89 -5.26
CA SER A 159 55.39 -36.99 -4.08
C SER A 159 55.07 -35.47 -4.18
N ALA A 160 53.82 -35.09 -3.88
CA ALA A 160 53.35 -33.97 -3.01
C ALA A 160 51.85 -33.64 -3.29
N PRO A 161 50.97 -33.44 -2.28
CA PRO A 161 49.58 -33.07 -2.54
C PRO A 161 49.48 -31.59 -2.91
N SER A 162 49.36 -31.30 -4.19
CA SER A 162 48.99 -29.97 -4.68
C SER A 162 47.53 -29.68 -4.33
N LYS A 163 47.30 -28.55 -3.66
CA LYS A 163 45.98 -27.96 -3.37
C LYS A 163 45.04 -28.07 -4.56
N GLN A 164 43.91 -28.76 -4.37
CA GLN A 164 42.78 -28.76 -5.29
C GLN A 164 42.21 -27.34 -5.38
N ARG A 165 41.87 -26.90 -6.59
CA ARG A 165 41.25 -25.61 -6.88
C ARG A 165 39.76 -25.82 -7.15
N TRP A 166 38.97 -24.79 -6.86
CA TRP A 166 37.51 -24.81 -7.02
C TRP A 166 37.13 -25.08 -8.49
N GLY A 167 36.38 -26.17 -8.76
CA GLY A 167 35.96 -26.59 -10.10
C GLY A 167 36.04 -28.10 -10.39
N ASP A 168 36.70 -28.88 -9.55
CA ASP A 168 36.79 -30.35 -9.74
C ASP A 168 35.53 -31.07 -9.24
N SER A 169 34.94 -31.92 -10.10
CA SER A 169 33.67 -32.64 -9.89
C SER A 169 33.62 -33.61 -8.71
N VAL A 170 34.74 -33.78 -7.99
CA VAL A 170 34.88 -34.67 -6.83
C VAL A 170 34.99 -33.87 -5.52
N VAL A 171 35.24 -32.56 -5.57
CA VAL A 171 35.23 -31.65 -4.40
C VAL A 171 33.79 -31.19 -4.13
N GLY A 172 32.98 -32.16 -3.71
CA GLY A 172 31.57 -31.98 -3.34
C GLY A 172 30.95 -33.22 -2.69
N ARG A 173 31.74 -34.28 -2.47
CA ARG A 173 31.26 -35.57 -1.93
C ARG A 173 31.56 -35.82 -0.45
N PHE A 174 32.16 -34.86 0.26
CA PHE A 174 32.39 -34.96 1.71
C PHE A 174 31.98 -33.69 2.49
N ASN A 175 30.89 -33.03 2.08
CA ASN A 175 30.09 -32.18 2.98
C ASN A 175 28.85 -32.93 3.50
N GLY A 176 29.04 -34.22 3.81
CA GLY A 176 28.11 -34.97 4.64
C GLY A 176 28.48 -34.76 6.10
N GLY A 177 27.68 -34.01 6.84
CA GLY A 177 27.73 -33.96 8.30
C GLY A 177 28.39 -32.73 8.90
N VAL A 178 27.78 -31.55 8.72
CA VAL A 178 27.49 -30.62 9.84
C VAL A 178 26.11 -30.01 9.57
N ASN A 179 25.13 -30.89 9.46
CA ASN A 179 23.74 -30.49 9.60
C ASN A 179 23.56 -30.06 11.05
N ALA A 180 23.06 -28.85 11.23
CA ALA A 180 22.14 -28.57 12.32
C ALA A 180 20.99 -29.59 12.17
N GLU A 181 21.06 -30.68 12.92
CA GLU A 181 19.85 -31.42 13.23
C GLU A 181 19.12 -30.66 14.33
N GLU A 182 17.81 -30.57 14.12
CA GLU A 182 16.75 -30.10 14.99
C GLU A 182 16.53 -28.57 15.03
N GLY A 183 15.72 -28.14 14.07
CA GLY A 183 14.87 -26.96 14.23
C GLY A 183 15.43 -25.70 13.62
N LEU A 184 15.09 -25.44 12.35
CA LEU A 184 14.13 -24.36 12.07
C LEU A 184 13.82 -24.18 10.58
N ASP A 185 14.70 -24.52 9.63
CA ASP A 185 14.45 -24.20 8.21
C ASP A 185 14.77 -25.30 7.17
N GLY A 186 15.40 -26.41 7.56
CA GLY A 186 15.73 -27.51 6.64
C GLY A 186 14.66 -28.61 6.50
N ASP A 187 13.87 -28.87 7.56
CA ASP A 187 12.96 -30.01 7.60
C ASP A 187 11.61 -29.76 6.90
N ARG A 188 11.23 -28.48 6.68
CA ARG A 188 9.90 -28.12 6.15
C ARG A 188 9.79 -28.21 4.63
N ALA A 189 10.90 -28.16 3.90
CA ALA A 189 10.93 -28.38 2.45
C ALA A 189 10.99 -29.88 2.06
N ALA A 190 11.16 -30.78 3.03
CA ALA A 190 11.30 -32.21 2.78
C ALA A 190 9.95 -32.95 2.66
N GLY A 191 8.84 -32.31 3.04
CA GLY A 191 7.48 -32.85 3.01
C GLY A 191 6.70 -32.51 1.73
N ALA A 192 5.55 -33.15 1.55
CA ALA A 192 4.62 -32.80 0.46
C ALA A 192 3.96 -31.45 0.76
N GLY A 193 3.95 -30.56 -0.23
CA GLY A 193 3.25 -29.28 -0.11
C GLY A 193 1.75 -29.50 0.11
N SER A 194 1.08 -28.56 0.78
CA SER A 194 -0.39 -28.59 0.93
C SER A 194 -1.00 -27.37 0.25
N LEU A 195 -1.91 -27.58 -0.70
CA LEU A 195 -2.69 -26.51 -1.34
C LEU A 195 -4.14 -26.63 -0.90
N VAL A 196 -4.64 -25.64 -0.16
CA VAL A 196 -6.02 -25.64 0.35
C VAL A 196 -6.82 -24.53 -0.35
N GLU A 197 -7.89 -24.89 -1.07
CA GLU A 197 -8.82 -23.92 -1.66
C GLU A 197 -10.00 -23.67 -0.72
N LEU A 198 -10.21 -22.41 -0.34
CA LEU A 198 -11.36 -21.95 0.44
C LEU A 198 -12.52 -21.64 -0.51
N GLY A 199 -13.55 -22.50 -0.52
CA GLY A 199 -14.70 -22.37 -1.41
C GLY A 199 -14.39 -22.87 -2.82
N ALA A 200 -14.12 -24.18 -2.91
CA ALA A 200 -13.65 -24.82 -4.14
C ALA A 200 -14.64 -24.75 -5.32
N GLY A 201 -15.94 -24.70 -5.03
CA GLY A 201 -16.98 -24.65 -6.06
C GLY A 201 -16.79 -25.72 -7.14
N SER A 202 -16.87 -25.33 -8.42
CA SER A 202 -16.81 -26.28 -9.54
C SER A 202 -15.40 -26.58 -10.06
N LEU A 203 -14.33 -26.04 -9.45
CA LEU A 203 -12.91 -26.17 -9.87
C LEU A 203 -12.56 -25.76 -11.32
N LYS A 204 -13.47 -25.15 -12.08
CA LYS A 204 -13.28 -24.82 -13.51
C LYS A 204 -12.12 -23.84 -13.77
N LYS A 205 -11.83 -22.96 -12.82
CA LYS A 205 -10.67 -22.06 -12.85
C LYS A 205 -9.44 -22.75 -12.26
N THR A 206 -9.61 -23.35 -11.07
CA THR A 206 -8.57 -24.01 -10.29
C THR A 206 -7.82 -25.08 -11.09
N ILE A 207 -8.51 -25.78 -12.00
CA ILE A 207 -7.89 -26.79 -12.87
C ILE A 207 -6.67 -26.27 -13.65
N HIS A 208 -6.64 -24.99 -14.03
CA HIS A 208 -5.49 -24.41 -14.74
C HIS A 208 -4.25 -24.38 -13.85
N LEU A 209 -4.41 -24.09 -12.57
CA LEU A 209 -3.34 -24.16 -11.58
C LEU A 209 -2.99 -25.62 -11.24
N LEU A 210 -3.98 -26.49 -11.04
CA LEU A 210 -3.72 -27.92 -10.74
C LEU A 210 -2.91 -28.61 -11.84
N ARG A 211 -3.20 -28.30 -13.11
CA ARG A 211 -2.41 -28.77 -14.27
C ARG A 211 -0.98 -28.24 -14.27
N ALA A 212 -0.76 -27.04 -13.72
CA ALA A 212 0.56 -26.44 -13.60
C ALA A 212 1.38 -27.05 -12.45
N LEU A 213 0.74 -27.61 -11.41
CA LEU A 213 1.44 -28.28 -10.30
C LEU A 213 2.29 -29.49 -10.74
N LYS A 214 2.06 -30.04 -11.95
CA LYS A 214 2.94 -31.06 -12.53
C LYS A 214 4.39 -30.59 -12.70
N HIS A 215 4.62 -29.29 -12.74
CA HIS A 215 5.95 -28.67 -12.85
C HIS A 215 6.72 -28.68 -11.53
N LEU A 216 6.07 -29.00 -10.40
CA LEU A 216 6.77 -29.15 -9.12
C LEU A 216 7.81 -30.28 -9.18
N PRO A 217 8.95 -30.10 -8.48
CA PRO A 217 9.93 -31.17 -8.29
C PRO A 217 9.27 -32.41 -7.68
N SER A 218 9.66 -33.60 -8.15
CA SER A 218 9.17 -34.86 -7.57
C SER A 218 9.84 -35.11 -6.22
N LEU A 219 9.07 -35.61 -5.24
CA LEU A 219 9.64 -36.04 -3.96
C LEU A 219 10.37 -37.39 -4.08
N PRO A 220 11.37 -37.66 -3.21
CA PRO A 220 11.98 -38.97 -3.08
C PRO A 220 10.92 -40.05 -2.77
N GLY A 221 10.94 -41.17 -3.49
CA GLY A 221 10.02 -42.30 -3.25
C GLY A 221 8.72 -42.29 -4.07
N GLY A 222 8.51 -41.30 -4.94
CA GLY A 222 7.40 -41.31 -5.91
C GLY A 222 6.03 -40.95 -5.33
N ALA A 223 6.00 -40.40 -4.12
CA ALA A 223 4.79 -39.86 -3.50
C ALA A 223 4.42 -38.48 -4.09
N PRO A 224 3.18 -37.99 -3.86
CA PRO A 224 2.74 -36.70 -4.37
C PRO A 224 3.65 -35.57 -3.89
N SER A 225 4.04 -34.69 -4.81
CA SER A 225 4.74 -33.44 -4.50
C SER A 225 3.85 -32.47 -3.72
N VAL A 226 2.54 -32.56 -3.94
CA VAL A 226 1.55 -31.68 -3.33
C VAL A 226 0.24 -32.43 -3.06
N GLN A 227 -0.39 -32.13 -1.93
CA GLN A 227 -1.73 -32.55 -1.56
C GLN A 227 -2.68 -31.36 -1.75
N TYR A 228 -3.66 -31.52 -2.64
CA TYR A 228 -4.71 -30.55 -2.88
C TYR A 228 -5.92 -30.85 -1.98
N TYR A 229 -6.46 -29.83 -1.32
CA TYR A 229 -7.62 -29.89 -0.45
C TYR A 229 -8.68 -28.89 -0.91
N ALA A 230 -9.80 -29.39 -1.44
CA ALA A 230 -10.97 -28.59 -1.75
C ALA A 230 -11.84 -28.46 -0.49
N LEU A 231 -11.96 -27.25 0.08
CA LEU A 231 -12.84 -26.99 1.23
C LEU A 231 -14.16 -26.40 0.74
N ASP A 232 -15.27 -27.05 1.09
CA ASP A 232 -16.61 -26.61 0.70
C ASP A 232 -17.71 -27.02 1.70
N LEU A 233 -18.86 -26.36 1.63
CA LEU A 233 -20.03 -26.58 2.47
C LEU A 233 -20.90 -27.75 1.99
N ASP A 234 -20.89 -28.06 0.68
CA ASP A 234 -21.70 -29.13 0.10
C ASP A 234 -20.88 -30.39 -0.14
N LYS A 235 -21.15 -31.43 0.66
CA LYS A 235 -20.48 -32.73 0.55
C LYS A 235 -20.73 -33.41 -0.79
N ALA A 236 -21.95 -33.37 -1.30
CA ALA A 236 -22.32 -34.09 -2.52
C ALA A 236 -21.63 -33.48 -3.75
N GLU A 237 -21.64 -32.15 -3.83
CA GLU A 237 -20.95 -31.41 -4.89
C GLU A 237 -19.43 -31.52 -4.78
N LEU A 238 -18.88 -31.49 -3.56
CA LEU A 238 -17.45 -31.71 -3.32
C LEU A 238 -17.03 -33.11 -3.81
N GLU A 239 -17.75 -34.17 -3.43
CA GLU A 239 -17.47 -35.52 -3.91
C GLU A 239 -17.62 -35.68 -5.43
N ARG A 240 -18.63 -35.05 -6.03
CA ARG A 240 -18.86 -35.06 -7.49
C ARG A 240 -17.68 -34.40 -8.21
N THR A 241 -17.31 -33.21 -7.77
CA THR A 241 -16.25 -32.40 -8.40
C THR A 241 -14.89 -33.08 -8.31
N LEU A 242 -14.56 -33.72 -7.19
CA LEU A 242 -13.33 -34.51 -7.05
C LEU A 242 -13.31 -35.76 -7.94
N ARG A 243 -14.47 -36.46 -8.09
CA ARG A 243 -14.60 -37.59 -9.02
C ARG A 243 -14.37 -37.15 -10.47
N ASP A 244 -14.98 -36.04 -10.87
CA ASP A 244 -14.86 -35.51 -12.22
C ASP A 244 -13.43 -35.06 -12.53
N LEU A 245 -12.78 -34.37 -11.59
CA LEU A 245 -11.37 -33.97 -11.68
C LEU A 245 -10.46 -35.19 -11.90
N ARG A 246 -10.62 -36.24 -11.09
CA ARG A 246 -9.83 -37.47 -11.21
C ARG A 246 -10.06 -38.14 -12.56
N ALA A 247 -11.32 -38.27 -12.98
CA ALA A 247 -11.68 -38.93 -14.23
C ALA A 247 -11.08 -38.21 -15.46
N GLN A 248 -10.91 -36.89 -15.38
CA GLN A 248 -10.38 -36.06 -16.47
C GLN A 248 -8.85 -36.02 -16.50
N GLU A 249 -8.19 -35.96 -15.34
CA GLU A 249 -6.75 -35.61 -15.25
C GLU A 249 -5.83 -36.74 -14.77
N ALA A 250 -6.38 -37.87 -14.29
CA ALA A 250 -5.58 -39.02 -13.91
C ALA A 250 -4.91 -39.65 -15.13
N THR A 251 -3.60 -39.89 -15.03
CA THR A 251 -2.80 -40.51 -16.10
C THR A 251 -2.54 -42.00 -15.86
N THR A 252 -2.86 -42.49 -14.66
CA THR A 252 -2.73 -43.90 -14.25
C THR A 252 -4.11 -44.49 -13.99
N SER A 253 -4.27 -45.79 -14.24
CA SER A 253 -5.50 -46.53 -13.99
C SER A 253 -5.54 -47.18 -12.60
N ASP A 254 -4.71 -46.69 -11.67
CA ASP A 254 -4.69 -47.19 -10.29
C ASP A 254 -5.92 -46.69 -9.52
N ASP A 255 -6.11 -47.18 -8.30
CA ASP A 255 -7.18 -46.74 -7.40
C ASP A 255 -6.75 -45.54 -6.52
N ALA A 256 -5.61 -44.90 -6.80
CA ALA A 256 -5.11 -43.79 -5.99
C ALA A 256 -5.85 -42.49 -6.33
N TRP A 257 -6.14 -41.67 -5.32
CA TRP A 257 -6.72 -40.33 -5.49
C TRP A 257 -5.63 -39.31 -5.83
N THR A 258 -5.03 -39.49 -7.01
CA THR A 258 -3.96 -38.64 -7.53
C THR A 258 -4.16 -38.31 -9.01
N ILE A 259 -3.53 -37.23 -9.47
CA ILE A 259 -3.51 -36.79 -10.88
C ILE A 259 -2.06 -36.48 -11.34
N HIS A 260 -1.87 -36.35 -12.64
CA HIS A 260 -0.57 -35.98 -13.26
C HIS A 260 0.60 -36.90 -12.86
N GLY A 261 0.44 -38.21 -13.00
CA GLY A 261 1.48 -39.20 -12.72
C GLY A 261 1.76 -39.40 -11.24
N GLY A 262 0.76 -39.21 -10.38
CA GLY A 262 0.91 -39.33 -8.93
C GLY A 262 1.45 -38.08 -8.24
N LYS A 263 1.77 -37.01 -8.99
CA LYS A 263 2.38 -35.79 -8.42
C LYS A 263 1.45 -34.96 -7.55
N VAL A 264 0.15 -34.99 -7.81
CA VAL A 264 -0.84 -34.20 -7.08
C VAL A 264 -1.85 -35.15 -6.45
N GLY A 265 -1.89 -35.22 -5.13
CA GLY A 265 -2.97 -35.89 -4.40
C GLY A 265 -4.19 -34.97 -4.29
N ILE A 266 -5.40 -35.54 -4.31
CA ILE A 266 -6.65 -34.78 -4.28
C ILE A 266 -7.52 -35.21 -3.09
N ASN A 267 -7.96 -34.25 -2.30
CA ASN A 267 -8.70 -34.44 -1.04
C ASN A 267 -9.82 -33.40 -0.92
N GLY A 268 -10.85 -33.71 -0.14
CA GLY A 268 -11.94 -32.79 0.20
C GLY A 268 -12.04 -32.54 1.70
N LEU A 269 -12.39 -31.31 2.09
CA LEU A 269 -12.72 -30.92 3.46
C LEU A 269 -14.16 -30.43 3.47
N TRP A 270 -15.05 -31.18 4.14
CA TRP A 270 -16.44 -30.78 4.27
C TRP A 270 -16.62 -29.98 5.58
N ALA A 271 -16.65 -28.65 5.45
CA ALA A 271 -16.62 -27.71 6.58
C ALA A 271 -16.97 -26.28 6.16
N THR A 272 -17.28 -25.43 7.14
CA THR A 272 -17.21 -23.96 6.97
C THR A 272 -15.76 -23.51 6.85
N TYR A 273 -15.55 -22.27 6.39
CA TYR A 273 -14.20 -21.67 6.38
C TYR A 273 -13.56 -21.73 7.76
N ASP A 274 -14.25 -21.26 8.80
CA ASP A 274 -13.73 -21.24 10.16
C ASP A 274 -13.38 -22.63 10.69
N ALA A 275 -14.25 -23.62 10.47
CA ALA A 275 -14.01 -24.98 10.97
C ALA A 275 -12.83 -25.65 10.24
N GLY A 276 -12.72 -25.47 8.92
CA GLY A 276 -11.59 -26.00 8.17
C GLY A 276 -10.27 -25.30 8.51
N LEU A 277 -10.28 -23.97 8.66
CA LEU A 277 -9.12 -23.18 9.06
C LEU A 277 -8.65 -23.54 10.50
N ASP A 278 -9.57 -23.77 11.43
CA ASP A 278 -9.28 -24.25 12.78
C ASP A 278 -8.69 -25.67 12.77
N TYR A 279 -9.26 -26.58 11.96
CA TYR A 279 -8.70 -27.92 11.74
C TYR A 279 -7.25 -27.86 11.21
N ILE A 280 -7.02 -27.01 10.20
CA ILE A 280 -5.70 -26.78 9.59
C ILE A 280 -4.71 -26.20 10.61
N GLY A 281 -5.15 -25.24 11.43
CA GLY A 281 -4.35 -24.62 12.48
C GLY A 281 -3.92 -25.59 13.58
N LYS A 282 -4.77 -26.58 13.90
CA LYS A 282 -4.52 -27.63 14.90
C LYS A 282 -3.69 -28.81 14.37
N GLY A 283 -3.10 -28.71 13.18
CA GLY A 283 -2.27 -29.75 12.58
C GLY A 283 -3.07 -30.84 11.85
N GLY A 284 -4.34 -30.60 11.51
CA GLY A 284 -5.21 -31.60 10.89
C GLY A 284 -4.73 -32.11 9.52
N LEU A 285 -3.89 -31.36 8.81
CA LEU A 285 -3.34 -31.79 7.52
C LEU A 285 -2.25 -32.87 7.66
N GLU A 286 -1.57 -32.96 8.81
CA GLU A 286 -0.53 -33.96 9.07
C GLU A 286 -1.09 -35.40 9.04
N ALA A 287 -2.34 -35.59 9.44
CA ALA A 287 -2.98 -36.90 9.56
C ALA A 287 -3.82 -37.33 8.33
N ALA A 288 -4.12 -36.40 7.41
CA ALA A 288 -5.15 -36.58 6.38
C ALA A 288 -4.61 -37.02 4.99
N SER A 289 -3.32 -37.30 4.83
CA SER A 289 -2.76 -37.78 3.55
C SER A 289 -3.33 -39.15 3.20
N THR A 290 -4.25 -39.19 2.24
CA THR A 290 -4.96 -40.41 1.81
C THR A 290 -4.14 -41.30 0.86
N ALA A 291 -2.91 -40.92 0.52
CA ALA A 291 -1.94 -41.76 -0.18
C ALA A 291 -1.15 -42.61 0.83
N ALA A 292 -0.95 -43.90 0.54
CA ALA A 292 -0.34 -44.87 1.44
C ALA A 292 1.03 -44.41 2.01
N GLY A 293 1.03 -43.93 3.26
CA GLY A 293 2.20 -43.47 4.00
C GLY A 293 2.00 -42.05 4.53
N ALA A 294 1.95 -41.88 5.85
CA ALA A 294 1.96 -40.56 6.47
C ALA A 294 3.25 -39.84 6.06
N GLN A 295 3.12 -38.78 5.26
CA GLN A 295 4.23 -37.90 4.90
C GLN A 295 4.25 -36.72 5.87
N ALA A 296 5.45 -36.22 6.19
CA ALA A 296 5.56 -34.95 6.87
C ALA A 296 4.93 -33.85 6.00
N GLU A 297 4.09 -32.99 6.60
CA GLU A 297 3.51 -31.85 5.91
C GLU A 297 4.61 -30.84 5.56
N GLY A 298 4.76 -30.54 4.27
CA GLY A 298 5.68 -29.52 3.79
C GLY A 298 5.09 -28.11 3.91
N GLN A 299 5.53 -27.20 3.03
CA GLN A 299 4.99 -25.84 2.96
C GLN A 299 3.50 -25.84 2.59
N ARG A 300 2.72 -24.97 3.22
CA ARG A 300 1.28 -24.82 2.98
C ARG A 300 1.01 -23.55 2.17
N CYS A 301 0.12 -23.66 1.20
CA CYS A 301 -0.48 -22.54 0.48
C CYS A 301 -2.01 -22.59 0.69
N LEU A 302 -2.58 -21.53 1.24
CA LEU A 302 -4.02 -21.32 1.27
C LEU A 302 -4.44 -20.53 0.02
N MET A 303 -5.62 -20.79 -0.53
CA MET A 303 -6.07 -20.16 -1.77
C MET A 303 -7.49 -19.64 -1.62
N TRP A 304 -7.69 -18.36 -1.94
CA TRP A 304 -8.97 -17.68 -1.85
C TRP A 304 -9.26 -16.90 -3.14
N LEU A 305 -9.98 -17.57 -4.05
CA LEU A 305 -10.22 -17.10 -5.43
C LEU A 305 -11.59 -16.42 -5.60
N GLY A 306 -11.83 -15.87 -6.79
CA GLY A 306 -13.09 -15.27 -7.23
C GLY A 306 -13.40 -13.90 -6.64
N SER A 307 -12.42 -13.22 -6.04
CA SER A 307 -12.60 -11.99 -5.28
C SER A 307 -13.64 -12.15 -4.17
N SER A 308 -13.71 -13.35 -3.58
CA SER A 308 -14.61 -13.67 -2.47
C SER A 308 -14.37 -12.78 -1.24
N ILE A 309 -13.16 -12.25 -1.12
CA ILE A 309 -12.81 -11.21 -0.14
C ILE A 309 -13.68 -9.94 -0.27
N GLY A 310 -14.17 -9.65 -1.49
CA GLY A 310 -15.09 -8.56 -1.76
C GLY A 310 -16.47 -8.74 -1.13
N ASN A 311 -16.82 -9.91 -0.62
CA ASN A 311 -18.08 -10.11 0.12
C ASN A 311 -17.98 -9.63 1.59
N PHE A 312 -16.78 -9.22 2.02
CA PHE A 312 -16.51 -8.69 3.35
C PHE A 312 -16.33 -7.18 3.26
N ASP A 313 -16.82 -6.44 4.25
CA ASP A 313 -16.35 -5.08 4.45
C ASP A 313 -14.84 -5.08 4.74
N ARG A 314 -14.20 -3.94 4.53
CA ARG A 314 -12.75 -3.74 4.67
C ARG A 314 -12.18 -4.24 6.00
N LYS A 315 -12.87 -3.95 7.10
CA LYS A 315 -12.42 -4.32 8.45
C LYS A 315 -12.57 -5.81 8.67
N SER A 316 -13.72 -6.36 8.31
CA SER A 316 -14.02 -7.79 8.42
C SER A 316 -13.06 -8.63 7.56
N ALA A 317 -12.71 -8.17 6.35
CA ALA A 317 -11.70 -8.78 5.52
C ALA A 317 -10.32 -8.80 6.21
N ALA A 318 -9.92 -7.67 6.79
CA ALA A 318 -8.64 -7.54 7.50
C ALA A 318 -8.56 -8.43 8.75
N GLU A 319 -9.62 -8.47 9.55
CA GLU A 319 -9.74 -9.32 10.72
C GLU A 319 -9.72 -10.81 10.35
N PHE A 320 -10.41 -11.20 9.26
CA PHE A 320 -10.41 -12.57 8.76
C PHE A 320 -9.02 -13.02 8.30
N LEU A 321 -8.33 -12.20 7.51
CA LEU A 321 -6.95 -12.47 7.08
C LEU A 321 -5.97 -12.53 8.25
N SER A 322 -6.09 -11.61 9.22
CA SER A 322 -5.28 -11.62 10.46
C SER A 322 -5.50 -12.89 11.28
N LYS A 323 -6.75 -13.36 11.38
CA LYS A 323 -7.09 -14.63 12.03
C LYS A 323 -6.43 -15.81 11.31
N ILE A 324 -6.53 -15.89 9.99
CA ILE A 324 -5.88 -16.93 9.18
C ILE A 324 -4.37 -16.94 9.42
N ALA A 325 -3.72 -15.78 9.33
CA ALA A 325 -2.30 -15.65 9.57
C ALA A 325 -1.93 -16.18 10.97
N ARG A 326 -2.66 -15.77 12.01
CA ARG A 326 -2.35 -16.15 13.40
C ARG A 326 -2.62 -17.63 13.70
N GLU A 327 -3.75 -18.15 13.26
CA GLU A 327 -4.31 -19.43 13.75
C GLU A 327 -4.09 -20.59 12.79
N SER A 328 -3.95 -20.33 11.48
CA SER A 328 -3.96 -21.38 10.44
C SER A 328 -2.68 -21.45 9.60
N MET A 329 -1.75 -20.51 9.77
CA MET A 329 -0.49 -20.45 9.01
C MET A 329 0.73 -20.51 9.93
N ARG A 330 1.79 -21.16 9.46
CA ARG A 330 3.13 -21.18 10.06
C ARG A 330 4.00 -20.14 9.35
N ALA A 331 5.10 -19.74 9.97
CA ALA A 331 6.08 -18.88 9.29
C ALA A 331 6.59 -19.58 8.01
N GLY A 332 6.59 -18.86 6.89
CA GLY A 332 6.91 -19.36 5.55
C GLY A 332 5.72 -19.96 4.78
N ASP A 333 4.56 -20.20 5.40
CA ASP A 333 3.36 -20.59 4.66
C ASP A 333 2.84 -19.41 3.82
N THR A 334 2.21 -19.71 2.69
CA THR A 334 1.72 -18.73 1.72
C THR A 334 0.21 -18.69 1.62
N MET A 335 -0.30 -17.59 1.06
CA MET A 335 -1.70 -17.47 0.66
C MET A 335 -1.81 -16.79 -0.70
N LEU A 336 -2.62 -17.37 -1.59
CA LEU A 336 -2.97 -16.81 -2.88
C LEU A 336 -4.35 -16.17 -2.81
N ILE A 337 -4.42 -14.85 -2.99
CA ILE A 337 -5.64 -14.05 -2.79
C ILE A 337 -5.96 -13.32 -4.09
N SER A 338 -7.16 -13.56 -4.60
CA SER A 338 -7.69 -12.83 -5.75
C SER A 338 -8.46 -11.57 -5.33
N ILE A 339 -8.25 -10.48 -6.03
CA ILE A 339 -8.86 -9.18 -5.71
C ILE A 339 -9.30 -8.49 -7.01
N ASP A 340 -10.60 -8.19 -7.09
CA ASP A 340 -11.16 -7.30 -8.10
C ASP A 340 -10.83 -5.84 -7.75
N ARG A 341 -10.19 -5.13 -8.69
CA ARG A 341 -9.79 -3.75 -8.45
C ARG A 341 -10.97 -2.80 -8.46
N ARG A 342 -10.77 -1.60 -7.89
CA ARG A 342 -11.63 -0.46 -8.18
C ARG A 342 -11.51 -0.09 -9.67
N ASN A 343 -12.44 -0.61 -10.45
CA ASN A 343 -12.58 -0.39 -11.88
C ASN A 343 -13.51 0.79 -12.18
N LYS A 344 -13.62 1.17 -13.46
CA LYS A 344 -14.54 2.23 -13.89
C LYS A 344 -15.97 1.89 -13.46
N PRO A 345 -16.71 2.82 -12.84
CA PRO A 345 -18.08 2.58 -12.36
C PRO A 345 -19.02 1.93 -13.38
N ALA A 346 -18.91 2.34 -14.66
CA ALA A 346 -19.73 1.81 -15.74
C ALA A 346 -19.44 0.32 -16.04
N ASP A 347 -18.18 -0.10 -15.96
CA ASP A 347 -17.78 -1.48 -16.23
C ASP A 347 -18.24 -2.40 -15.09
N VAL A 348 -18.14 -1.92 -13.84
CA VAL A 348 -18.68 -2.65 -12.67
C VAL A 348 -20.20 -2.74 -12.74
N ALA A 349 -20.90 -1.63 -13.04
CA ALA A 349 -22.35 -1.66 -13.19
C ALA A 349 -22.80 -2.64 -14.28
N LEU A 350 -22.11 -2.69 -15.41
CA LEU A 350 -22.42 -3.63 -16.49
C LEU A 350 -22.20 -5.09 -16.09
N ALA A 351 -21.18 -5.38 -15.29
CA ALA A 351 -20.91 -6.74 -14.81
C ALA A 351 -22.04 -7.27 -13.90
N TYR A 352 -22.63 -6.41 -13.07
CA TYR A 352 -23.67 -6.81 -12.11
C TYR A 352 -25.09 -6.49 -12.59
N ASN A 353 -25.27 -5.78 -13.69
CA ASN A 353 -26.57 -5.51 -14.28
C ASN A 353 -26.48 -5.66 -15.80
N ASP A 354 -26.26 -6.91 -16.22
CA ASP A 354 -26.05 -7.24 -17.63
C ASP A 354 -27.34 -7.07 -18.46
N PRO A 355 -27.24 -6.62 -19.72
CA PRO A 355 -28.42 -6.41 -20.57
C PRO A 355 -29.21 -7.69 -20.89
N ALA A 356 -28.57 -8.87 -20.81
CA ALA A 356 -29.22 -10.15 -21.02
C ALA A 356 -30.09 -10.58 -19.82
N GLY A 357 -29.91 -9.93 -18.67
CA GLY A 357 -30.64 -10.17 -17.43
C GLY A 357 -30.19 -11.43 -16.69
N LEU A 358 -28.99 -11.94 -16.94
CA LEU A 358 -28.46 -13.14 -16.28
C LEU A 358 -28.24 -12.90 -14.78
N THR A 359 -27.67 -11.77 -14.38
CA THR A 359 -27.51 -11.39 -12.98
C THR A 359 -28.86 -11.18 -12.32
N ARG A 360 -29.79 -10.49 -12.99
CA ARG A 360 -31.16 -10.34 -12.49
C ARG A 360 -31.81 -11.70 -12.23
N ASP A 361 -31.74 -12.62 -13.18
CA ASP A 361 -32.38 -13.93 -13.06
C ASP A 361 -31.70 -14.76 -11.94
N PHE A 362 -30.38 -14.68 -11.79
CA PHE A 362 -29.62 -15.29 -10.69
C PHE A 362 -30.05 -14.74 -9.32
N ILE A 363 -30.09 -13.41 -9.17
CA ILE A 363 -30.49 -12.77 -7.91
C ILE A 363 -31.95 -13.07 -7.57
N MET A 364 -32.85 -13.00 -8.55
CA MET A 364 -34.28 -13.23 -8.32
C MET A 364 -34.61 -14.69 -7.97
N ASN A 365 -33.84 -15.67 -8.49
CA ASN A 365 -33.95 -17.07 -8.05
C ASN A 365 -33.71 -17.24 -6.54
N GLY A 366 -32.90 -16.37 -5.92
CA GLY A 366 -32.67 -16.35 -4.48
C GLY A 366 -33.96 -16.21 -3.67
N LEU A 367 -34.94 -15.42 -4.14
CA LEU A 367 -36.24 -15.29 -3.48
C LEU A 367 -37.06 -16.59 -3.55
N ASP A 368 -36.98 -17.30 -4.67
CA ASP A 368 -37.67 -18.59 -4.83
C ASP A 368 -37.03 -19.66 -3.93
N HIS A 369 -35.71 -19.64 -3.76
CA HIS A 369 -35.03 -20.52 -2.82
C HIS A 369 -35.35 -20.16 -1.36
N ALA A 370 -35.34 -18.87 -1.01
CA ALA A 370 -35.75 -18.41 0.31
C ALA A 370 -37.20 -18.83 0.61
N ASP A 371 -38.10 -18.74 -0.36
CA ASP A 371 -39.48 -19.23 -0.21
C ASP A 371 -39.53 -20.73 0.11
N ARG A 372 -38.78 -21.56 -0.63
CA ARG A 372 -38.67 -23.00 -0.37
C ARG A 372 -38.18 -23.28 1.05
N ALA A 373 -37.12 -22.60 1.52
CA ALA A 373 -36.61 -22.72 2.89
C ALA A 373 -37.63 -22.29 3.95
N LEU A 374 -38.54 -21.36 3.61
CA LEU A 374 -39.63 -20.90 4.46
C LEU A 374 -40.90 -21.79 4.40
N GLY A 375 -40.96 -22.77 3.51
CA GLY A 375 -42.08 -23.71 3.37
C GLY A 375 -42.92 -23.55 2.08
N GLY A 376 -42.43 -22.78 1.11
CA GLY A 376 -42.93 -22.74 -0.27
C GLY A 376 -44.21 -21.94 -0.52
N ASN A 377 -44.60 -21.06 0.41
CA ASN A 377 -45.81 -20.22 0.30
C ASN A 377 -45.71 -18.89 1.09
N ALA A 378 -44.50 -18.43 1.37
CA ALA A 378 -44.21 -17.26 2.19
C ALA A 378 -43.83 -16.02 1.36
N ILE A 379 -42.99 -16.19 0.34
CA ILE A 379 -42.44 -15.13 -0.51
C ILE A 379 -42.92 -15.33 -1.94
N ASP A 380 -43.45 -14.26 -2.54
CA ASP A 380 -43.84 -14.21 -3.96
C ASP A 380 -42.85 -13.33 -4.71
N SER A 381 -41.91 -13.95 -5.43
CA SER A 381 -40.84 -13.25 -6.17
C SER A 381 -41.38 -12.27 -7.21
N SER A 382 -42.60 -12.49 -7.73
CA SER A 382 -43.25 -11.60 -8.69
C SER A 382 -43.59 -10.21 -8.10
N LYS A 383 -43.53 -10.04 -6.78
CA LYS A 383 -43.75 -8.76 -6.07
C LYS A 383 -42.48 -7.95 -5.85
N PHE A 384 -41.32 -8.47 -6.24
CA PHE A 384 -40.03 -7.81 -6.12
C PHE A 384 -39.43 -7.57 -7.50
N ASP A 385 -38.59 -6.55 -7.61
CA ASP A 385 -37.68 -6.33 -8.74
C ASP A 385 -36.25 -6.28 -8.22
N TYR A 386 -35.29 -6.66 -9.06
CA TYR A 386 -33.87 -6.42 -8.83
C TYR A 386 -33.56 -4.93 -8.89
N PHE A 387 -32.81 -4.42 -7.92
CA PHE A 387 -32.37 -3.04 -7.86
C PHE A 387 -30.93 -2.99 -7.36
N ASP A 388 -30.09 -2.19 -7.98
CA ASP A 388 -28.66 -2.16 -7.70
C ASP A 388 -28.06 -0.76 -7.79
N ARG A 389 -26.83 -0.63 -7.30
CA ARG A 389 -25.96 0.52 -7.61
C ARG A 389 -24.49 0.16 -7.45
N TYR A 390 -23.64 0.95 -8.10
CA TYR A 390 -22.23 1.03 -7.74
C TYR A 390 -21.99 2.26 -6.86
N ASN A 391 -21.59 2.03 -5.61
CA ASN A 391 -21.17 3.07 -4.69
C ASN A 391 -19.68 3.36 -4.92
N ALA A 392 -19.38 4.33 -5.80
CA ALA A 392 -18.01 4.68 -6.17
C ALA A 392 -17.15 5.18 -5.00
N ARG A 393 -17.78 5.78 -3.98
CA ARG A 393 -17.10 6.28 -2.77
C ARG A 393 -16.56 5.10 -1.95
N GLU A 394 -17.45 4.19 -1.60
CA GLU A 394 -17.10 2.97 -0.85
C GLU A 394 -16.41 1.92 -1.71
N GLY A 395 -16.37 2.11 -3.03
CA GLY A 395 -15.77 1.18 -3.99
C GLY A 395 -16.46 -0.18 -3.98
N ARG A 396 -17.79 -0.24 -3.95
CA ARG A 396 -18.53 -1.52 -3.91
C ARG A 396 -19.77 -1.49 -4.78
N HIS A 397 -20.11 -2.64 -5.34
CA HIS A 397 -21.43 -2.88 -5.92
C HIS A 397 -22.40 -3.32 -4.81
N GLU A 398 -23.66 -2.90 -4.89
CA GLU A 398 -24.69 -3.20 -3.91
C GLU A 398 -25.96 -3.71 -4.63
N SER A 399 -26.50 -4.84 -4.17
CA SER A 399 -27.68 -5.49 -4.75
C SER A 399 -28.84 -5.58 -3.75
N TYR A 400 -30.05 -5.29 -4.22
CA TYR A 400 -31.27 -5.22 -3.43
C TYR A 400 -32.45 -5.90 -4.12
N TYR A 401 -33.37 -6.42 -3.31
CA TYR A 401 -34.74 -6.68 -3.74
C TYR A 401 -35.60 -5.47 -3.39
N ARG A 402 -36.27 -4.88 -4.39
CA ARG A 402 -37.19 -3.75 -4.20
C ARG A 402 -38.64 -4.19 -4.32
N ALA A 403 -39.44 -3.96 -3.29
CA ALA A 403 -40.87 -4.29 -3.33
C ALA A 403 -41.64 -3.39 -4.31
N LYS A 404 -42.39 -3.99 -5.24
CA LYS A 404 -43.27 -3.28 -6.19
C LYS A 404 -44.56 -2.76 -5.56
N GLU A 405 -45.02 -3.45 -4.53
CA GLU A 405 -46.27 -3.16 -3.81
C GLU A 405 -46.13 -3.49 -2.32
N ALA A 406 -46.95 -2.86 -1.49
CA ALA A 406 -47.00 -3.16 -0.06
C ALA A 406 -47.70 -4.51 0.15
N HIS A 407 -47.08 -5.41 0.92
CA HIS A 407 -47.60 -6.74 1.20
C HIS A 407 -47.07 -7.29 2.53
N THR A 408 -47.52 -8.49 2.90
CA THR A 408 -47.07 -9.15 4.13
C THR A 408 -46.54 -10.54 3.82
N ILE A 409 -45.38 -10.89 4.40
CA ILE A 409 -44.80 -12.23 4.34
C ILE A 409 -45.30 -13.01 5.55
N ARG A 410 -45.94 -14.16 5.30
CA ARG A 410 -46.48 -15.04 6.35
C ARG A 410 -45.65 -16.33 6.40
N ILE A 411 -44.95 -16.53 7.51
CA ILE A 411 -44.07 -17.68 7.71
C ILE A 411 -44.70 -18.62 8.73
N ALA A 412 -44.80 -19.90 8.40
CA ALA A 412 -45.33 -20.91 9.32
C ALA A 412 -44.49 -20.96 10.61
N GLY A 413 -45.14 -20.81 11.76
CA GLY A 413 -44.49 -20.78 13.08
C GLY A 413 -44.20 -19.39 13.65
N LEU A 414 -44.35 -18.32 12.85
CA LEU A 414 -44.29 -16.93 13.32
C LEU A 414 -45.68 -16.41 13.68
N ALA A 415 -45.80 -15.77 14.84
CA ALA A 415 -47.07 -15.24 15.34
C ALA A 415 -47.49 -13.95 14.62
N GLU A 416 -46.53 -13.07 14.34
CA GLU A 416 -46.73 -11.78 13.67
C GLU A 416 -46.27 -11.88 12.21
N PRO A 417 -47.08 -11.45 11.22
CA PRO A 417 -46.66 -11.37 9.83
C PRO A 417 -45.64 -10.23 9.63
N ILE A 418 -44.68 -10.42 8.72
CA ILE A 418 -43.66 -9.41 8.42
C ILE A 418 -44.23 -8.46 7.36
N SER A 419 -44.28 -7.16 7.66
CA SER A 419 -44.77 -6.14 6.74
C SER A 419 -43.64 -5.64 5.83
N ILE A 420 -43.92 -5.55 4.53
CA ILE A 420 -43.05 -4.97 3.51
C ILE A 420 -43.80 -3.80 2.85
N GLN A 421 -43.20 -2.62 2.86
CA GLN A 421 -43.76 -1.42 2.25
C GLN A 421 -43.44 -1.35 0.75
N LYS A 422 -44.28 -0.64 -0.01
CA LYS A 422 -43.98 -0.38 -1.43
C LYS A 422 -42.67 0.42 -1.54
N GLY A 423 -41.76 -0.05 -2.37
CA GLY A 423 -40.44 0.55 -2.58
C GLY A 423 -39.40 0.20 -1.50
N GLU A 424 -39.78 -0.56 -0.47
CA GLU A 424 -38.83 -1.02 0.55
C GLU A 424 -37.75 -1.90 -0.07
N LEU A 425 -36.50 -1.67 0.35
CA LEU A 425 -35.33 -2.42 -0.07
C LEU A 425 -34.99 -3.50 0.95
N ILE A 426 -34.71 -4.70 0.44
CA ILE A 426 -34.11 -5.80 1.20
C ILE A 426 -32.71 -5.99 0.63
N HIS A 427 -31.68 -5.73 1.45
CA HIS A 427 -30.30 -5.90 1.03
C HIS A 427 -29.99 -7.38 0.82
N MET A 428 -29.29 -7.67 -0.28
CA MET A 428 -28.94 -9.02 -0.67
C MET A 428 -27.43 -9.24 -0.56
N GLU A 429 -26.62 -8.50 -1.33
CA GLU A 429 -25.16 -8.60 -1.27
C GLU A 429 -24.50 -7.25 -1.52
N ALA A 430 -23.26 -7.15 -1.05
CA ALA A 430 -22.32 -6.12 -1.45
C ALA A 430 -21.04 -6.77 -1.96
N SER A 431 -20.49 -6.27 -3.06
CA SER A 431 -19.21 -6.71 -3.63
C SER A 431 -18.22 -5.57 -3.65
N TYR A 432 -17.36 -5.54 -2.64
CA TYR A 432 -16.27 -4.60 -2.46
C TYR A 432 -15.15 -4.82 -3.47
N LYS A 433 -14.63 -3.69 -3.94
CA LYS A 433 -13.51 -3.55 -4.86
C LYS A 433 -12.41 -2.80 -4.13
N PHE A 434 -11.16 -3.21 -4.34
CA PHE A 434 -10.03 -2.67 -3.59
C PHE A 434 -9.08 -1.92 -4.52
N GLY A 435 -8.63 -0.74 -4.11
CA GLY A 435 -7.48 -0.08 -4.71
C GLY A 435 -6.17 -0.76 -4.30
N GLU A 436 -5.07 -0.42 -4.97
CA GLU A 436 -3.74 -0.97 -4.65
C GLU A 436 -3.32 -0.61 -3.21
N ARG A 437 -3.51 0.65 -2.81
CA ARG A 437 -3.21 1.12 -1.45
C ARG A 437 -4.05 0.39 -0.39
N GLU A 438 -5.35 0.24 -0.63
CA GLU A 438 -6.26 -0.46 0.29
C GLU A 438 -5.82 -1.92 0.47
N THR A 439 -5.41 -2.57 -0.61
CA THR A 439 -4.92 -3.94 -0.61
C THR A 439 -3.61 -4.10 0.18
N LEU A 440 -2.66 -3.18 0.01
CA LEU A 440 -1.40 -3.20 0.76
C LEU A 440 -1.62 -2.95 2.27
N ILE A 441 -2.55 -2.06 2.63
CA ILE A 441 -2.93 -1.82 4.03
C ILE A 441 -3.58 -3.07 4.63
N LEU A 442 -4.46 -3.72 3.87
CA LEU A 442 -5.15 -4.93 4.28
C LEU A 442 -4.15 -6.05 4.62
N PHE A 443 -3.13 -6.27 3.80
CA PHE A 443 -2.10 -7.27 4.05
C PHE A 443 -1.18 -6.90 5.22
N ASP A 444 -0.79 -5.62 5.32
CA ASP A 444 -0.01 -5.11 6.45
C ASP A 444 -0.74 -5.32 7.79
N TYR A 445 -2.03 -4.98 7.84
CA TYR A 445 -2.88 -5.22 9.01
C TYR A 445 -2.98 -6.72 9.37
N ALA A 446 -3.05 -7.58 8.36
CA ALA A 446 -3.11 -9.02 8.56
C ALA A 446 -1.78 -9.64 9.00
N GLY A 447 -0.68 -8.88 9.01
CA GLY A 447 0.66 -9.39 9.31
C GLY A 447 1.28 -10.17 8.16
N PHE A 448 0.84 -9.92 6.92
CA PHE A 448 1.33 -10.58 5.72
C PHE A 448 2.41 -9.76 5.00
N ARG A 449 3.41 -10.46 4.44
CA ARG A 449 4.35 -9.87 3.49
C ARG A 449 3.91 -10.21 2.07
N VAL A 450 3.88 -9.21 1.18
CA VAL A 450 3.63 -9.45 -0.24
C VAL A 450 4.88 -10.04 -0.89
N VAL A 451 4.74 -11.20 -1.52
CA VAL A 451 5.80 -11.86 -2.27
C VAL A 451 5.71 -11.48 -3.75
N GLN A 452 4.51 -11.57 -4.32
CA GLN A 452 4.31 -11.38 -5.75
C GLN A 452 2.87 -11.00 -6.09
N ARG A 453 2.70 -10.37 -7.25
CA ARG A 453 1.41 -9.93 -7.80
C ARG A 453 1.38 -10.22 -9.29
N TRP A 454 0.26 -10.74 -9.76
CA TRP A 454 -0.05 -10.89 -11.18
C TRP A 454 -1.35 -10.17 -11.50
N SER A 455 -1.38 -9.46 -12.62
CA SER A 455 -2.52 -8.68 -13.08
C SER A 455 -2.98 -9.18 -14.43
N ASP A 456 -4.27 -9.05 -14.73
CA ASP A 456 -4.75 -9.32 -16.09
C ASP A 456 -4.25 -8.26 -17.08
N LYS A 457 -4.37 -8.52 -18.39
CA LYS A 457 -3.83 -7.64 -19.44
C LYS A 457 -4.43 -6.23 -19.46
N THR A 458 -5.60 -6.06 -18.82
CA THR A 458 -6.30 -4.77 -18.73
C THR A 458 -6.15 -4.11 -17.36
N ASP A 459 -5.37 -4.69 -16.45
CA ASP A 459 -5.04 -4.12 -15.13
C ASP A 459 -6.29 -3.90 -14.24
N ARG A 460 -7.31 -4.77 -14.39
CA ARG A 460 -8.62 -4.72 -13.71
C ARG A 460 -8.73 -5.68 -12.53
N TYR A 461 -7.92 -6.72 -12.51
CA TYR A 461 -8.02 -7.81 -11.54
C TYR A 461 -6.62 -8.31 -11.18
N ASP A 462 -6.41 -8.64 -9.90
CA ASP A 462 -5.13 -9.12 -9.39
C ASP A 462 -5.25 -10.48 -8.71
N ILE A 463 -4.17 -11.26 -8.82
CA ILE A 463 -3.86 -12.37 -7.92
C ILE A 463 -2.59 -12.01 -7.14
N TRP A 464 -2.69 -12.00 -5.82
CA TRP A 464 -1.61 -11.69 -4.90
C TRP A 464 -1.11 -12.96 -4.21
N LEU A 465 0.21 -13.15 -4.21
CA LEU A 465 0.88 -14.12 -3.35
C LEU A 465 1.43 -13.39 -2.13
N VAL A 466 0.92 -13.75 -0.96
CA VAL A 466 1.42 -13.27 0.33
C VAL A 466 2.00 -14.42 1.14
N GLU A 467 2.89 -14.12 2.07
CA GLU A 467 3.44 -15.08 3.02
C GLU A 467 3.24 -14.59 4.46
N LYS A 468 3.16 -15.54 5.39
CA LYS A 468 3.32 -15.25 6.82
C LYS A 468 4.82 -15.20 7.13
N PRO A 469 5.42 -14.02 7.34
CA PRO A 469 6.83 -13.93 7.66
C PRO A 469 7.10 -14.40 9.11
N PHE A 470 8.37 -14.64 9.44
CA PHE A 470 8.78 -14.96 10.81
C PHE A 470 8.51 -13.81 11.79
N PHE A 471 8.65 -12.57 11.32
CA PHE A 471 8.29 -11.33 12.02
C PHE A 471 7.72 -10.32 11.02
N HIS A 472 6.93 -9.35 11.49
CA HIS A 472 6.35 -8.32 10.63
C HIS A 472 6.33 -6.96 11.34
N PHE A 473 6.95 -5.95 10.74
CA PHE A 473 6.85 -4.58 11.21
C PHE A 473 5.66 -3.89 10.53
N SER A 474 4.54 -3.78 11.24
CA SER A 474 3.33 -3.15 10.68
C SER A 474 3.45 -1.63 10.63
N ASN A 475 2.87 -1.04 9.58
CA ASN A 475 2.59 0.39 9.50
C ASN A 475 1.29 0.78 10.21
N SER A 476 0.42 -0.19 10.48
CA SER A 476 -0.86 0.00 11.13
C SER A 476 -0.75 -0.15 12.65
N ALA A 477 -1.43 0.72 13.41
CA ALA A 477 -1.43 0.67 14.88
C ALA A 477 -2.29 -0.48 15.47
N ALA A 478 -2.38 -1.61 14.74
CA ALA A 478 -3.32 -2.70 14.97
C ALA A 478 -3.01 -3.55 16.22
N ASP A 479 -1.81 -3.43 16.81
CA ASP A 479 -1.48 -4.11 18.08
C ASP A 479 -2.12 -3.48 19.33
N VAL A 480 -3.34 -2.98 19.20
CA VAL A 480 -4.26 -3.17 20.31
C VAL A 480 -4.74 -4.60 20.21
N ALA A 481 -4.03 -5.47 20.93
CA ALA A 481 -4.61 -6.71 21.41
C ALA A 481 -6.06 -6.41 21.78
N LEU A 482 -7.00 -6.90 20.97
CA LEU A 482 -8.41 -6.96 21.35
C LEU A 482 -8.38 -7.50 22.78
N SER A 483 -8.88 -6.70 23.73
CA SER A 483 -8.87 -7.08 25.13
C SER A 483 -9.49 -8.47 25.28
N ALA A 484 -9.19 -9.22 26.34
CA ALA A 484 -9.83 -10.51 26.56
C ALA A 484 -11.39 -10.43 26.54
N ALA A 485 -11.95 -9.24 26.82
CA ALA A 485 -13.38 -8.93 26.67
C ALA A 485 -13.81 -8.81 25.19
N GLU A 486 -13.06 -8.12 24.34
CA GLU A 486 -13.30 -8.05 22.90
C GLU A 486 -13.02 -9.40 22.21
N GLN A 487 -12.06 -10.19 22.68
CA GLN A 487 -11.84 -11.57 22.22
C GLN A 487 -12.98 -12.50 22.64
N ALA A 488 -13.62 -12.26 23.78
CA ALA A 488 -14.82 -12.99 24.20
C ALA A 488 -16.06 -12.56 23.40
N GLU A 489 -16.15 -11.28 23.03
CA GLU A 489 -17.16 -10.76 22.10
C GLU A 489 -16.93 -11.26 20.67
N VAL A 490 -15.69 -11.34 20.20
CA VAL A 490 -15.28 -11.93 18.92
C VAL A 490 -15.45 -13.45 18.94
N LYS A 491 -15.21 -14.15 20.05
CA LYS A 491 -15.54 -15.59 20.17
C LYS A 491 -17.05 -15.84 20.13
N ARG A 492 -17.85 -15.00 20.81
CA ARG A 492 -19.32 -15.04 20.73
C ARG A 492 -19.82 -14.65 19.33
N ALA A 493 -19.18 -13.67 18.69
CA ALA A 493 -19.49 -13.26 17.32
C ALA A 493 -19.09 -14.34 16.29
N SER A 494 -17.92 -14.96 16.43
CA SER A 494 -17.42 -15.99 15.49
C SER A 494 -18.19 -17.31 15.56
N GLN A 495 -18.87 -17.59 16.68
CA GLN A 495 -19.75 -18.75 16.80
C GLN A 495 -21.15 -18.51 16.21
N ASP A 496 -21.56 -17.24 15.99
CA ASP A 496 -22.91 -16.85 15.57
C ASP A 496 -22.99 -16.06 14.24
N GLN A 497 -21.86 -15.69 13.58
CA GLN A 497 -21.87 -14.56 12.61
C GLN A 497 -21.03 -14.72 11.33
N ALA A 498 -20.99 -15.89 10.68
CA ALA A 498 -20.43 -15.97 9.32
C ALA A 498 -21.36 -15.37 8.22
N SER A 499 -22.61 -15.00 8.54
CA SER A 499 -23.60 -14.57 7.54
C SER A 499 -24.47 -13.35 7.90
N THR A 500 -24.32 -12.74 9.10
CA THR A 500 -25.31 -11.75 9.57
C THR A 500 -24.78 -10.48 10.24
N LYS A 501 -23.49 -10.14 10.14
CA LYS A 501 -23.08 -8.77 10.50
C LYS A 501 -23.54 -7.85 9.38
N ILE A 502 -24.66 -7.18 9.65
CA ILE A 502 -25.17 -6.07 8.87
C ILE A 502 -24.02 -5.06 8.77
N ASP A 503 -23.49 -4.88 7.55
CA ASP A 503 -22.74 -3.69 7.16
C ASP A 503 -23.50 -2.52 7.78
N ASN A 504 -22.89 -1.78 8.72
CA ASN A 504 -23.52 -0.61 9.35
C ASN A 504 -23.76 0.53 8.34
N GLY A 505 -23.49 0.24 7.06
CA GLY A 505 -23.65 1.10 5.93
C GLY A 505 -22.37 1.88 5.66
N TRP A 506 -21.56 2.10 6.69
CA TRP A 506 -20.31 2.83 6.64
C TRP A 506 -19.15 1.90 6.98
N ALA A 507 -18.46 1.39 5.96
CA ALA A 507 -17.47 0.31 6.07
C ALA A 507 -16.21 0.66 6.89
N GLY A 508 -16.17 1.77 7.63
CA GLY A 508 -14.94 2.28 8.21
C GLY A 508 -13.87 2.36 7.13
N SER A 509 -14.13 3.13 6.06
CA SER A 509 -13.17 3.43 4.98
C SER A 509 -11.80 3.86 5.50
N ASP A 510 -11.76 4.25 6.77
CA ASP A 510 -10.64 4.46 7.67
C ASP A 510 -9.68 3.28 7.88
N LEU A 511 -9.59 2.26 6.99
CA LEU A 511 -8.34 1.47 6.91
C LEU A 511 -7.16 2.44 6.69
N ASP A 512 -7.38 3.49 5.91
CA ASP A 512 -6.43 4.59 5.78
C ASP A 512 -6.23 5.35 7.10
N GLU A 513 -7.26 5.68 7.89
CA GLU A 513 -7.02 6.33 9.20
C GLU A 513 -6.37 5.38 10.24
N LEU A 514 -6.65 4.07 10.17
CA LEU A 514 -6.03 3.03 10.99
C LEU A 514 -4.54 2.84 10.61
N ALA A 515 -4.21 2.97 9.33
CA ALA A 515 -2.83 2.99 8.82
C ALA A 515 -2.11 4.34 9.01
N GLN A 516 -2.86 5.46 9.08
CA GLN A 516 -2.30 6.81 9.26
C GLN A 516 -2.09 7.21 10.72
N LYS A 517 -2.62 6.44 11.68
CA LYS A 517 -2.21 6.55 13.08
C LYS A 517 -0.80 5.99 13.18
N ALA A 518 0.17 6.87 12.94
CA ALA A 518 1.59 6.62 13.08
C ALA A 518 1.86 5.75 14.33
N PRO A 519 2.82 4.81 14.25
CA PRO A 519 3.24 4.05 15.42
C PRO A 519 3.50 5.00 16.58
N LEU A 520 3.03 4.62 17.77
CA LEU A 520 3.15 5.43 18.97
C LEU A 520 4.62 5.81 19.15
N LEU A 521 4.97 7.08 18.94
CA LEU A 521 6.30 7.66 19.20
C LEU A 521 6.62 7.76 20.71
N GLY A 522 5.90 6.99 21.53
CA GLY A 522 5.97 7.02 22.99
C GLY A 522 6.47 5.68 23.54
N LEU A 523 5.94 5.29 24.70
CA LEU A 523 6.25 4.01 25.33
C LEU A 523 5.91 2.85 24.36
N PRO A 524 6.88 1.95 24.06
CA PRO A 524 6.61 0.77 23.24
C PRO A 524 5.74 -0.26 23.98
N SER A 525 5.05 -1.11 23.22
CA SER A 525 4.30 -2.26 23.72
C SER A 525 5.16 -3.52 23.82
N LEU A 526 4.69 -4.53 24.55
CA LEU A 526 5.35 -5.85 24.56
C LEU A 526 5.33 -6.54 23.18
N HIS A 527 4.35 -6.20 22.32
CA HIS A 527 4.37 -6.68 20.94
C HIS A 527 5.54 -6.05 20.18
N ASP A 528 5.77 -4.74 20.31
CA ASP A 528 6.90 -4.06 19.67
C ASP A 528 8.23 -4.72 20.08
N TRP A 529 8.41 -4.99 21.38
CA TRP A 529 9.57 -5.73 21.89
C TRP A 529 9.72 -7.10 21.24
N LYS A 530 8.64 -7.89 21.20
CA LYS A 530 8.66 -9.23 20.60
C LYS A 530 9.05 -9.16 19.12
N THR A 531 8.49 -8.24 18.34
CA THR A 531 8.81 -8.09 16.92
C THR A 531 10.29 -7.72 16.71
N HIS A 532 10.85 -6.84 17.53
CA HIS A 532 12.28 -6.50 17.46
C HIS A 532 13.17 -7.67 17.88
N TRP A 533 12.79 -8.44 18.91
CA TRP A 533 13.53 -9.63 19.33
C TRP A 533 13.47 -10.75 18.28
N ASP A 534 12.32 -10.98 17.65
CA ASP A 534 12.17 -11.96 16.58
C ASP A 534 12.98 -11.56 15.34
N ALA A 535 12.99 -10.27 14.97
CA ALA A 535 13.84 -9.75 13.89
C ALA A 535 15.32 -9.91 14.22
N TRP A 536 15.73 -9.55 15.45
CA TRP A 536 17.10 -9.72 15.93
C TRP A 536 17.54 -11.19 15.89
N ASN A 537 16.69 -12.10 16.37
CA ASN A 537 16.97 -13.53 16.41
C ASN A 537 17.00 -14.14 15.00
N CYS A 538 16.12 -13.72 14.09
CA CYS A 538 16.18 -14.12 12.69
C CYS A 538 17.56 -13.80 12.10
N VAL A 539 18.02 -12.56 12.24
CA VAL A 539 19.33 -12.15 11.70
C VAL A 539 20.49 -12.87 12.41
N THR A 540 20.51 -12.89 13.73
CA THR A 540 21.68 -13.38 14.49
C THR A 540 21.78 -14.90 14.59
N LEU A 541 20.66 -15.62 14.60
CA LEU A 541 20.64 -17.07 14.86
C LEU A 541 20.42 -17.90 13.60
N THR A 542 19.93 -17.30 12.52
CA THR A 542 19.60 -18.04 11.29
C THR A 542 20.46 -17.65 10.09
N MET A 543 20.84 -16.36 9.97
CA MET A 543 21.68 -15.89 8.87
C MET A 543 23.18 -16.08 9.12
N ILE A 544 23.60 -16.17 10.38
CA ILE A 544 25.01 -16.34 10.76
C ILE A 544 25.26 -17.81 11.11
N PRO A 545 26.11 -18.53 10.35
CA PRO A 545 26.55 -19.87 10.77
C PRO A 545 27.24 -19.81 12.14
N GLN A 546 26.94 -20.75 13.04
CA GLN A 546 27.48 -20.73 14.41
C GLN A 546 29.02 -20.74 14.44
N ASP A 547 29.67 -21.46 13.53
CA ASP A 547 31.13 -21.52 13.36
C ASP A 547 31.74 -20.24 12.77
N LYS A 548 30.92 -19.21 12.50
CA LYS A 548 31.30 -17.91 11.95
C LYS A 548 30.97 -16.75 12.88
N LEU A 549 30.56 -17.02 14.13
CA LEU A 549 30.28 -15.96 15.11
C LEU A 549 31.52 -15.12 15.47
N HIS A 550 32.72 -15.68 15.36
CA HIS A 550 34.00 -14.98 15.55
C HIS A 550 34.54 -14.32 14.27
N GLU A 551 33.78 -14.38 13.16
CA GLU A 551 34.15 -13.65 11.94
C GLU A 551 33.96 -12.15 12.14
N LYS A 552 34.84 -11.37 11.50
CA LYS A 552 34.78 -9.92 11.40
C LYS A 552 34.64 -9.54 9.92
N PRO A 553 33.43 -9.56 9.34
CA PRO A 553 33.23 -9.32 7.89
C PRO A 553 33.67 -7.94 7.39
N ILE A 554 33.71 -6.96 8.29
CA ILE A 554 34.20 -5.60 8.03
C ILE A 554 35.28 -5.30 9.09
N ASP A 555 36.49 -4.95 8.65
CA ASP A 555 37.63 -4.70 9.54
C ASP A 555 37.42 -3.54 10.54
N LEU A 556 36.53 -2.60 10.22
CA LEU A 556 36.16 -1.47 11.08
C LEU A 556 35.11 -1.82 12.15
N ARG A 557 34.70 -3.10 12.26
CA ARG A 557 33.61 -3.56 13.14
C ARG A 557 34.08 -4.66 14.09
N HIS A 558 33.27 -4.97 15.10
CA HIS A 558 33.51 -6.12 15.97
C HIS A 558 33.11 -7.44 15.33
N ILE A 559 33.52 -8.56 15.93
CA ILE A 559 33.04 -9.89 15.56
C ILE A 559 31.52 -9.99 15.68
N CYS A 560 30.89 -10.89 14.92
CA CYS A 560 29.43 -11.08 14.97
C CYS A 560 28.91 -11.39 16.38
N LEU A 561 29.62 -12.21 17.16
CA LEU A 561 29.27 -12.59 18.54
C LEU A 561 29.11 -11.38 19.47
N PHE A 562 29.90 -10.33 19.26
CA PHE A 562 29.86 -9.11 20.07
C PHE A 562 28.45 -8.52 20.11
N TYR A 563 27.79 -8.44 18.96
CA TYR A 563 26.48 -7.82 18.83
C TYR A 563 25.40 -8.59 19.59
N LEU A 564 25.48 -9.92 19.63
CA LEU A 564 24.54 -10.76 20.38
C LEU A 564 24.59 -10.46 21.90
N GLY A 565 25.76 -10.12 22.44
CA GLY A 565 25.91 -9.71 23.84
C GLY A 565 25.67 -8.21 24.07
N HIS A 566 26.03 -7.37 23.09
CA HIS A 566 25.87 -5.91 23.13
C HIS A 566 24.42 -5.47 23.35
N ILE A 567 23.48 -6.02 22.59
CA ILE A 567 22.06 -5.64 22.69
C ILE A 567 21.49 -5.88 24.09
N PRO A 568 21.56 -7.10 24.67
CA PRO A 568 21.05 -7.31 26.02
C PRO A 568 21.86 -6.55 27.07
N ALA A 569 23.17 -6.36 26.90
CA ALA A 569 24.00 -5.60 27.85
C ALA A 569 23.61 -4.12 27.91
N PHE A 570 23.41 -3.48 26.75
CA PHE A 570 22.96 -2.09 26.68
C PHE A 570 21.65 -1.89 27.45
N LEU A 571 20.67 -2.77 27.22
CA LEU A 571 19.39 -2.75 27.91
C LEU A 571 19.53 -3.02 29.42
N ASP A 572 20.32 -4.00 29.82
CA ASP A 572 20.56 -4.35 31.23
C ASP A 572 21.20 -3.18 32.00
N ILE A 573 22.21 -2.54 31.43
CA ILE A 573 22.89 -1.36 32.01
C ILE A 573 21.89 -0.23 32.26
N HIS A 574 21.06 0.10 31.26
CA HIS A 574 20.07 1.18 31.39
C HIS A 574 18.95 0.83 32.37
N VAL A 575 18.44 -0.40 32.35
CA VAL A 575 17.42 -0.88 33.29
C VAL A 575 17.95 -0.87 34.72
N SER A 576 19.15 -1.41 34.95
CA SER A 576 19.79 -1.46 36.27
C SER A 576 20.13 -0.07 36.80
N THR A 577 20.64 0.82 35.96
CA THR A 577 20.90 2.22 36.33
C THR A 577 19.61 2.91 36.76
N TYR A 578 18.54 2.77 35.98
CA TYR A 578 17.26 3.40 36.27
C TYR A 578 16.62 2.85 37.56
N LEU A 579 16.55 1.52 37.70
CA LEU A 579 15.95 0.86 38.86
C LEU A 579 16.87 0.85 40.10
N LYS A 580 18.12 1.33 39.96
CA LYS A 580 19.18 1.26 40.99
C LYS A 580 19.38 -0.17 41.51
N GLN A 581 19.45 -1.11 40.58
CA GLN A 581 19.66 -2.54 40.81
C GLN A 581 21.04 -2.96 40.28
N PRO A 582 21.65 -4.04 40.78
CA PRO A 582 22.86 -4.59 40.17
C PRO A 582 22.60 -5.04 38.73
N HIS A 583 23.64 -5.11 37.89
CA HIS A 583 23.53 -5.74 36.57
C HIS A 583 23.20 -7.23 36.74
N LEU A 584 22.54 -7.84 35.75
CA LEU A 584 22.34 -9.30 35.77
C LEU A 584 23.67 -10.03 35.61
N ASN A 585 24.63 -9.42 34.91
CA ASN A 585 25.99 -9.94 34.75
C ASN A 585 26.98 -8.78 34.54
N ASP A 586 27.78 -8.49 35.58
CA ASP A 586 28.77 -7.40 35.54
C ASP A 586 29.87 -7.62 34.49
N ARG A 587 30.31 -8.88 34.29
CA ARG A 587 31.31 -9.21 33.26
C ARG A 587 30.77 -8.91 31.87
N PHE A 588 29.53 -9.32 31.59
CA PHE A 588 28.92 -9.11 30.26
C PHE A 588 28.69 -7.63 30.01
N SER A 589 28.20 -6.90 31.02
CA SER A 589 28.07 -5.44 30.93
C SER A 589 29.40 -4.79 30.56
N ALA A 590 30.50 -5.15 31.23
CA ALA A 590 31.81 -4.56 30.98
C ALA A 590 32.41 -4.86 29.60
N ILE A 591 32.27 -6.09 29.09
CA ILE A 591 32.85 -6.46 27.78
C ILE A 591 31.95 -6.06 26.59
N PHE A 592 30.66 -5.87 26.82
CA PHE A 592 29.69 -5.56 25.76
C PHE A 592 29.19 -4.10 25.76
N GLU A 593 29.52 -3.28 26.77
CA GLU A 593 29.15 -1.84 26.81
C GLU A 593 29.84 -0.98 25.73
N ARG A 594 30.86 -1.52 25.05
CA ARG A 594 31.68 -0.80 24.10
C ARG A 594 30.86 -0.26 22.91
N GLY A 595 31.04 1.02 22.57
CA GLY A 595 30.46 1.63 21.37
C GLY A 595 31.08 1.09 20.07
N ILE A 596 30.41 1.31 18.93
CA ILE A 596 30.77 0.75 17.61
C ILE A 596 31.38 1.76 16.63
N ASP A 597 32.27 2.63 17.11
CA ASP A 597 32.99 3.61 16.28
C ASP A 597 33.78 2.88 15.15
N PRO A 598 33.74 3.31 13.88
CA PRO A 598 34.54 2.71 12.81
C PRO A 598 36.06 2.68 13.07
N HIS A 599 36.64 3.57 13.89
CA HIS A 599 38.10 3.60 14.12
C HIS A 599 38.55 2.90 15.40
N MET A 600 38.06 1.68 15.65
CA MET A 600 38.33 0.93 16.89
C MET A 600 39.81 0.66 17.21
N ASP A 601 40.67 0.61 16.19
CA ASP A 601 42.06 0.18 16.31
C ASP A 601 43.06 1.37 16.34
N ASP A 602 42.60 2.59 16.07
CA ASP A 602 43.42 3.81 16.18
C ASP A 602 42.95 4.67 17.35
N ILE A 603 43.58 4.46 18.50
CA ILE A 603 43.34 5.19 19.76
C ILE A 603 43.57 6.71 19.67
N THR A 604 44.14 7.21 18.57
CA THR A 604 44.30 8.65 18.32
C THR A 604 43.09 9.25 17.59
N GLN A 605 42.23 8.41 17.04
CA GLN A 605 41.07 8.78 16.24
C GLN A 605 39.73 8.25 16.79
N CYS A 606 39.74 7.44 17.85
CA CYS A 606 38.54 6.98 18.54
C CYS A 606 38.43 7.53 19.98
N ASN A 607 37.19 7.64 20.46
CA ASN A 607 36.90 8.03 21.84
C ASN A 607 37.36 6.95 22.83
N PRO A 608 37.66 7.29 24.10
CA PRO A 608 37.98 6.32 25.14
C PRO A 608 36.93 5.20 25.22
N HIS A 609 37.38 3.94 25.21
CA HIS A 609 36.51 2.76 25.10
C HIS A 609 36.92 1.63 26.03
N SER A 610 35.97 0.78 26.43
CA SER A 610 36.19 -0.39 27.29
C SER A 610 37.04 -1.47 26.61
N GLU A 611 37.81 -2.22 27.40
CA GLU A 611 38.59 -3.36 26.91
C GLU A 611 37.67 -4.55 26.58
N VAL A 612 37.93 -5.23 25.47
CA VAL A 612 37.19 -6.43 25.05
C VAL A 612 38.14 -7.62 24.92
N PRO A 613 37.64 -8.86 25.05
CA PRO A 613 38.45 -10.06 24.84
C PRO A 613 39.11 -10.08 23.46
N THR A 614 40.41 -10.41 23.43
CA THR A 614 41.19 -10.51 22.17
C THR A 614 41.32 -11.95 21.66
N SER A 615 41.16 -12.93 22.54
CA SER A 615 41.23 -14.36 22.22
C SER A 615 39.83 -14.96 22.15
N GLU A 616 39.64 -15.96 21.29
CA GLU A 616 38.35 -16.63 21.10
C GLU A 616 37.85 -17.30 22.38
N GLU A 617 38.74 -17.96 23.13
CA GLU A 617 38.42 -18.63 24.39
C GLU A 617 37.96 -17.72 25.55
N ASP A 618 38.24 -16.42 25.46
CA ASP A 618 37.91 -15.44 26.49
C ASP A 618 36.51 -14.83 26.31
N TRP A 619 35.89 -15.05 25.15
CA TRP A 619 34.50 -14.67 24.89
C TRP A 619 33.52 -15.62 25.59
N PRO A 620 32.37 -15.11 26.08
CA PRO A 620 31.29 -15.98 26.53
C PRO A 620 30.76 -16.86 25.39
N THR A 621 30.32 -18.06 25.73
CA THR A 621 29.68 -18.96 24.75
C THR A 621 28.34 -18.40 24.26
N LEU A 622 27.89 -18.84 23.09
CA LEU A 622 26.57 -18.47 22.55
C LEU A 622 25.44 -18.79 23.55
N ASP A 623 25.45 -19.97 24.16
CA ASP A 623 24.43 -20.39 25.12
C ASP A 623 24.38 -19.47 26.36
N GLU A 624 25.54 -19.04 26.87
CA GLU A 624 25.60 -18.10 27.98
C GLU A 624 25.04 -16.71 27.59
N ILE A 625 25.32 -16.24 26.37
CA ILE A 625 24.78 -14.98 25.85
C ILE A 625 23.27 -15.08 25.65
N LEU A 626 22.76 -16.18 25.11
CA LEU A 626 21.32 -16.40 24.93
C LEU A 626 20.57 -16.51 26.26
N ALA A 627 21.16 -17.19 27.25
CA ALA A 627 20.60 -17.24 28.60
C ALA A 627 20.55 -15.84 29.25
N TYR A 628 21.59 -15.03 29.04
CA TYR A 628 21.62 -13.64 29.47
C TYR A 628 20.56 -12.79 28.75
N GLN A 629 20.46 -12.90 27.43
CA GLN A 629 19.45 -12.23 26.61
C GLN A 629 18.03 -12.52 27.13
N GLN A 630 17.69 -13.80 27.33
CA GLN A 630 16.38 -14.19 27.87
C GLN A 630 16.13 -13.64 29.28
N ALA A 631 17.16 -13.57 30.13
CA ALA A 631 17.03 -13.00 31.47
C ALA A 631 16.76 -11.48 31.42
N VAL A 632 17.41 -10.75 30.52
CA VAL A 632 17.17 -9.32 30.28
C VAL A 632 15.78 -9.08 29.70
N GLN A 633 15.34 -9.88 28.73
CA GLN A 633 13.98 -9.81 28.17
C GLN A 633 12.90 -9.99 29.26
N ARG A 634 13.08 -10.97 30.14
CA ARG A 634 12.19 -11.17 31.31
C ARG A 634 12.20 -9.99 32.28
N ARG A 635 13.30 -9.23 32.40
CA ARG A 635 13.31 -7.98 33.20
C ARG A 635 12.43 -6.91 32.57
N VAL A 636 12.46 -6.77 31.24
CA VAL A 636 11.57 -5.84 30.52
C VAL A 636 10.12 -6.25 30.73
N GLU A 637 9.76 -7.51 30.50
CA GLU A 637 8.39 -8.02 30.73
C GLU A 637 7.92 -7.73 32.16
N ARG A 638 8.77 -7.98 33.16
CA ARG A 638 8.46 -7.70 34.57
C ARG A 638 8.21 -6.22 34.84
N ILE A 639 8.91 -5.29 34.17
CA ILE A 639 8.62 -3.85 34.30
C ILE A 639 7.17 -3.55 33.90
N TYR A 640 6.69 -4.10 32.78
CA TYR A 640 5.29 -3.91 32.36
C TYR A 640 4.29 -4.55 33.33
N GLU A 641 4.62 -5.73 33.87
CA GLU A 641 3.79 -6.38 34.89
C GLU A 641 3.71 -5.58 36.19
N ASP A 642 4.85 -5.09 36.70
CA ASP A 642 4.93 -4.28 37.91
C ASP A 642 4.15 -2.97 37.75
N VAL A 643 4.21 -2.36 36.56
CA VAL A 643 3.42 -1.16 36.20
C VAL A 643 1.93 -1.48 36.17
N THR A 644 1.54 -2.63 35.63
CA THR A 644 0.15 -3.09 35.58
C THR A 644 -0.39 -3.36 36.99
N ARG A 645 0.42 -3.93 37.89
CA ARG A 645 0.05 -4.18 39.29
C ARG A 645 0.06 -2.92 40.15
N GLY A 646 0.77 -1.87 39.72
CA GLY A 646 0.98 -0.64 40.49
C GLY A 646 2.18 -0.71 41.45
N ASP A 647 3.02 -1.74 41.34
CA ASP A 647 4.25 -1.90 42.12
C ASP A 647 5.36 -0.94 41.66
N LEU A 648 5.33 -0.55 40.37
CA LEU A 648 6.26 0.40 39.78
C LEU A 648 5.49 1.52 39.05
N PRO A 649 5.63 2.80 39.44
CA PRO A 649 5.00 3.88 38.69
C PRO A 649 5.69 4.10 37.34
N MET A 650 4.92 4.07 36.25
CA MET A 650 5.40 4.47 34.93
C MET A 650 5.57 5.99 34.87
N ASN A 651 6.78 6.48 34.64
CA ASN A 651 7.05 7.89 34.38
C ASN A 651 7.68 8.09 32.99
N ARG A 652 7.76 9.34 32.54
CA ARG A 652 8.26 9.67 31.20
C ARG A 652 9.72 9.24 31.01
N ARG A 653 10.54 9.27 32.07
CA ARG A 653 11.95 8.85 32.04
C ARG A 653 12.10 7.34 31.81
N LEU A 654 11.31 6.51 32.50
CA LEU A 654 11.27 5.06 32.29
C LEU A 654 10.79 4.74 30.87
N ALA A 655 9.73 5.42 30.43
CA ALA A 655 9.19 5.23 29.09
C ALA A 655 10.20 5.60 27.99
N ARG A 656 10.94 6.71 28.13
CA ARG A 656 12.01 7.09 27.21
C ARG A 656 13.14 6.08 27.19
N MET A 657 13.56 5.59 28.36
CA MET A 657 14.62 4.56 28.43
C MET A 657 14.21 3.28 27.70
N LEU A 658 12.98 2.80 27.90
CA LEU A 658 12.45 1.64 27.18
C LEU A 658 12.35 1.87 25.67
N TRP A 659 11.87 3.05 25.26
CA TRP A 659 11.79 3.44 23.86
C TRP A 659 13.18 3.50 23.20
N MET A 660 14.13 4.18 23.84
CA MET A 660 15.51 4.37 23.35
C MET A 660 16.23 3.04 23.21
N THR A 661 16.11 2.15 24.20
CA THR A 661 16.73 0.83 24.17
C THR A 661 16.10 -0.09 23.13
N LEU A 662 14.79 0.03 22.84
CA LEU A 662 14.15 -0.66 21.72
C LEU A 662 14.68 -0.13 20.38
N GLU A 663 14.72 1.18 20.19
CA GLU A 663 15.17 1.79 18.93
C GLU A 663 16.64 1.48 18.63
N HIS A 664 17.47 1.41 19.68
CA HIS A 664 18.86 0.95 19.59
C HIS A 664 18.98 -0.45 18.96
N ILE A 665 18.05 -1.38 19.21
CA ILE A 665 18.02 -2.70 18.55
C ILE A 665 17.90 -2.52 17.04
N SER A 666 17.01 -1.65 16.55
CA SER A 666 16.83 -1.38 15.12
C SER A 666 18.08 -0.80 14.47
N LEU A 667 18.77 0.13 15.14
CA LEU A 667 20.01 0.73 14.63
C LEU A 667 21.13 -0.32 14.48
N HIS A 668 21.22 -1.23 15.45
CA HIS A 668 22.19 -2.32 15.42
C HIS A 668 21.79 -3.45 14.47
N LEU A 669 20.50 -3.66 14.24
CA LEU A 669 20.01 -4.63 13.27
C LEU A 669 20.48 -4.25 11.87
N GLU A 670 20.29 -2.98 11.48
CA GLU A 670 20.81 -2.45 10.22
C GLU A 670 22.34 -2.52 10.18
N THR A 671 22.99 -2.28 11.33
CA THR A 671 24.45 -2.41 11.43
C THR A 671 24.97 -3.80 11.13
N LEU A 672 24.39 -4.81 11.76
CA LEU A 672 24.79 -6.18 11.54
C LEU A 672 24.49 -6.60 10.10
N LEU A 673 23.36 -6.17 9.53
CA LEU A 673 22.96 -6.51 8.17
C LEU A 673 23.96 -6.01 7.11
N TYR A 674 24.53 -4.80 7.24
CA TYR A 674 25.57 -4.39 6.29
C TYR A 674 26.85 -5.21 6.44
N MET A 675 27.19 -5.69 7.65
CA MET A 675 28.32 -6.62 7.83
C MET A 675 28.04 -7.96 7.15
N LEU A 676 26.84 -8.51 7.36
CA LEU A 676 26.44 -9.79 6.77
C LEU A 676 26.38 -9.72 5.25
N MET A 677 25.97 -8.60 4.65
CA MET A 677 26.01 -8.43 3.20
C MET A 677 27.43 -8.50 2.60
N GLN A 678 28.47 -8.23 3.41
CA GLN A 678 29.87 -8.35 2.97
C GLN A 678 30.41 -9.77 3.09
N SER A 679 29.94 -10.56 4.07
CA SER A 679 30.38 -11.94 4.26
C SER A 679 29.81 -12.89 3.20
N ARG A 680 30.66 -13.82 2.74
CA ARG A 680 30.25 -14.91 1.84
C ARG A 680 29.58 -16.08 2.59
N ASN A 681 29.66 -16.08 3.91
CA ASN A 681 29.13 -17.14 4.76
C ASN A 681 27.68 -16.86 5.21
N THR A 682 27.16 -15.66 4.94
CA THR A 682 25.80 -15.26 5.28
C THR A 682 24.79 -16.16 4.58
N LYS A 683 23.90 -16.75 5.37
CA LYS A 683 22.75 -17.52 4.88
C LYS A 683 21.58 -16.58 4.61
N PRO A 684 20.69 -16.93 3.66
CA PRO A 684 19.42 -16.25 3.48
C PRO A 684 18.60 -16.19 4.79
N PRO A 685 17.77 -15.14 4.98
CA PRO A 685 16.92 -15.02 6.15
C PRO A 685 15.93 -16.18 6.24
N ALA A 686 15.95 -16.86 7.38
CA ALA A 686 15.08 -18.01 7.61
C ALA A 686 13.60 -17.60 7.73
N GLY A 687 12.70 -18.44 7.22
CA GLY A 687 11.26 -18.20 7.23
C GLY A 687 10.76 -17.10 6.28
N PHE A 688 11.59 -16.65 5.33
CA PHE A 688 11.22 -15.71 4.25
C PHE A 688 11.45 -16.34 2.88
N MET A 689 10.46 -16.26 2.00
CA MET A 689 10.61 -16.77 0.64
C MET A 689 11.63 -15.97 -0.16
N ALA A 690 12.57 -16.69 -0.79
CA ALA A 690 13.54 -16.10 -1.69
C ALA A 690 12.85 -15.41 -2.88
N PRO A 691 13.32 -14.23 -3.30
CA PRO A 691 12.79 -13.51 -4.45
C PRO A 691 13.05 -14.30 -5.74
N ASP A 692 12.11 -14.20 -6.68
CA ASP A 692 12.26 -14.75 -8.01
C ASP A 692 12.78 -13.67 -8.96
N TRP A 693 14.10 -13.56 -9.04
CA TRP A 693 14.79 -12.48 -9.75
C TRP A 693 14.38 -12.36 -11.22
N THR A 694 14.14 -13.49 -11.88
CA THR A 694 13.75 -13.54 -13.29
C THR A 694 12.39 -12.89 -13.51
N SER A 695 11.37 -13.28 -12.74
CA SER A 695 10.03 -12.68 -12.83
C SER A 695 10.01 -11.23 -12.34
N LEU A 696 10.76 -10.91 -11.29
CA LEU A 696 10.85 -9.54 -10.76
C LEU A 696 11.52 -8.59 -11.75
N SER A 697 12.65 -8.97 -12.34
CA SER A 697 13.40 -8.15 -13.29
C SER A 697 12.56 -7.81 -14.53
N LYS A 698 11.85 -8.80 -15.10
CA LYS A 698 10.93 -8.57 -16.24
C LYS A 698 9.83 -7.58 -15.89
N ARG A 699 9.26 -7.69 -14.70
CA ARG A 699 8.21 -6.77 -14.22
C ARG A 699 8.76 -5.36 -14.04
N TRP A 700 9.89 -5.21 -13.37
CA TRP A 700 10.52 -3.90 -13.16
C TRP A 700 10.91 -3.23 -14.46
N GLN A 701 11.38 -4.00 -15.46
CA GLN A 701 11.64 -3.48 -16.79
C GLN A 701 10.36 -2.98 -17.48
N ALA A 702 9.28 -3.76 -17.44
CA ALA A 702 7.99 -3.36 -18.02
C ALA A 702 7.40 -2.13 -17.31
N GLU A 703 7.53 -2.05 -15.97
CA GLU A 703 7.11 -0.89 -15.19
C GLU A 703 7.94 0.35 -15.50
N HIS A 704 9.27 0.21 -15.61
CA HIS A 704 10.18 1.28 -16.02
C HIS A 704 9.79 1.86 -17.38
N GLU A 705 9.56 1.00 -18.39
CA GLU A 705 9.10 1.42 -19.73
C GLU A 705 7.73 2.11 -19.67
N LYS A 706 6.77 1.56 -18.91
CA LYS A 706 5.44 2.14 -18.72
C LYS A 706 5.49 3.52 -18.06
N CYS A 707 6.49 3.79 -17.23
CA CYS A 707 6.64 5.03 -16.47
C CYS A 707 7.58 6.05 -17.14
N GLY A 708 7.81 5.96 -18.45
CA GLY A 708 8.60 6.93 -19.23
C GLY A 708 10.07 6.56 -19.39
N GLY A 709 10.51 5.41 -18.88
CA GLY A 709 11.87 4.90 -19.08
C GLY A 709 12.95 5.86 -18.59
N ASP A 710 14.01 6.02 -19.40
CA ASP A 710 15.13 6.92 -19.09
C ASP A 710 14.70 8.39 -18.91
N LEU A 711 13.62 8.83 -19.55
CA LEU A 711 13.11 10.20 -19.39
C LEU A 711 12.68 10.47 -17.95
N ALA A 712 12.18 9.46 -17.24
CA ALA A 712 11.80 9.58 -15.83
C ALA A 712 13.02 9.85 -14.92
N LEU A 713 14.18 9.29 -15.28
CA LEU A 713 15.44 9.47 -14.55
C LEU A 713 16.04 10.87 -14.73
N GLU A 714 15.64 11.59 -15.77
CA GLU A 714 16.11 12.95 -16.06
C GLU A 714 15.24 14.05 -15.43
N GLN A 715 14.07 13.68 -14.92
CA GLN A 715 13.12 14.62 -14.34
C GLN A 715 13.62 15.27 -13.05
N ARG A 716 13.17 16.51 -12.82
CA ARG A 716 13.54 17.30 -11.65
C ARG A 716 12.33 18.02 -11.06
N PHE A 717 12.27 18.03 -9.74
CA PHE A 717 11.36 18.90 -9.00
C PHE A 717 12.04 20.24 -8.71
N HIS A 718 11.25 21.31 -8.76
CA HIS A 718 11.73 22.68 -8.55
C HIS A 718 11.11 23.23 -7.28
N PHE A 719 11.95 23.73 -6.39
CA PHE A 719 11.53 24.32 -5.13
C PHE A 719 12.01 25.77 -5.06
N GLU A 720 11.08 26.67 -4.75
CA GLU A 720 11.40 28.08 -4.50
C GLU A 720 12.04 28.25 -3.12
N ALA A 721 12.75 29.37 -2.94
CA ALA A 721 13.37 29.72 -1.67
C ALA A 721 12.32 29.82 -0.57
N SER A 722 12.52 29.07 0.52
CA SER A 722 11.66 29.15 1.70
C SER A 722 12.28 28.43 2.90
N SER A 723 11.60 28.45 4.03
CA SER A 723 12.04 27.77 5.25
C SER A 723 11.42 26.39 5.43
N VAL A 724 12.14 25.49 6.10
CA VAL A 724 11.66 24.19 6.59
C VAL A 724 11.89 24.09 8.10
N GLU A 725 10.98 23.43 8.82
CA GLU A 725 11.17 23.13 10.24
C GLU A 725 11.89 21.79 10.41
N LEU A 726 12.95 21.74 11.19
CA LEU A 726 13.67 20.50 11.54
C LEU A 726 13.53 20.24 13.04
N GLY A 727 13.52 18.96 13.43
CA GLY A 727 13.45 18.55 14.84
C GLY A 727 12.09 18.79 15.51
N HIS A 728 12.04 18.52 16.82
CA HIS A 728 10.90 18.73 17.69
C HIS A 728 11.32 19.20 19.09
N ASP A 729 10.33 19.59 19.89
CA ASP A 729 10.55 20.09 21.25
C ASP A 729 10.33 18.95 22.26
N ASP A 730 11.37 18.13 22.43
CA ASP A 730 11.40 17.03 23.39
C ASP A 730 12.67 17.09 24.28
N ASP A 731 12.61 17.90 25.34
CA ASP A 731 13.70 18.09 26.30
C ASP A 731 13.68 16.98 27.38
N ASP A 732 14.61 16.03 27.29
CA ASP A 732 14.66 14.86 28.17
C ASP A 732 15.01 15.18 29.64
N SER A 733 15.44 16.42 29.93
CA SER A 733 15.67 16.89 31.30
C SER A 733 14.35 17.11 32.07
N GLN A 734 13.23 17.23 31.36
CA GLN A 734 11.89 17.47 31.93
C GLN A 734 11.14 16.17 32.26
N ASP A 735 11.71 15.01 31.92
CA ASP A 735 11.05 13.71 32.08
C ASP A 735 10.75 13.33 33.54
N PHE A 736 11.47 13.92 34.51
CA PHE A 736 11.35 13.57 35.93
C PHE A 736 10.01 14.01 36.55
N ASP A 737 9.33 14.97 35.93
CA ASP A 737 8.14 15.61 36.52
C ASP A 737 6.81 14.96 36.09
N ILE A 738 6.83 14.02 35.13
CA ILE A 738 5.63 13.45 34.53
C ILE A 738 5.51 11.96 34.85
N VAL A 739 4.51 11.62 35.67
CA VAL A 739 4.24 10.25 36.15
C VAL A 739 2.80 9.86 35.84
N ALA A 740 2.60 8.62 35.39
CA ALA A 740 1.28 8.03 35.20
C ALA A 740 0.53 7.98 36.53
N LYS A 741 -0.74 8.39 36.51
CA LYS A 741 -1.57 8.55 37.73
C LYS A 741 -2.25 7.25 38.14
N ARG A 742 -2.42 6.31 37.22
CA ARG A 742 -3.07 5.01 37.46
C ARG A 742 -2.30 3.88 36.77
N PRO A 743 -2.21 2.70 37.41
CA PRO A 743 -1.70 1.50 36.77
C PRO A 743 -2.68 0.99 35.72
N THR A 744 -2.14 0.45 34.63
CA THR A 744 -2.90 -0.15 33.52
C THR A 744 -1.95 -0.96 32.65
N SER A 745 -2.46 -2.01 32.01
CA SER A 745 -1.74 -2.76 30.96
C SER A 745 -1.93 -2.14 29.57
N ASP A 746 -2.81 -1.15 29.42
CA ASP A 746 -3.05 -0.47 28.15
C ASP A 746 -1.98 0.59 27.87
N ILE A 747 -1.14 0.33 26.87
CA ILE A 747 -0.06 1.22 26.43
C ILE A 747 -0.59 2.55 25.89
N ARG A 748 -1.75 2.56 25.22
CA ARG A 748 -2.38 3.81 24.77
C ARG A 748 -2.79 4.65 25.97
N ASP A 749 -3.33 4.02 27.00
CA ASP A 749 -3.67 4.69 28.24
C ASP A 749 -2.44 5.24 28.97
N LEU A 750 -1.36 4.45 29.08
CA LEU A 750 -0.10 4.92 29.65
C LEU A 750 0.46 6.13 28.89
N ASN A 751 0.53 6.06 27.56
CA ASN A 751 0.99 7.18 26.75
C ASN A 751 0.11 8.43 26.91
N MET A 752 -1.21 8.29 27.01
CA MET A 752 -2.10 9.43 27.32
C MET A 752 -1.81 10.03 28.70
N GLN A 753 -1.55 9.20 29.72
CA GLN A 753 -1.20 9.67 31.06
C GLN A 753 0.15 10.38 31.12
N LEU A 754 1.10 9.98 30.26
CA LEU A 754 2.42 10.60 30.12
C LEU A 754 2.43 11.86 29.22
N GLY A 755 1.26 12.34 28.79
CA GLY A 755 1.12 13.54 27.97
C GLY A 755 1.32 13.31 26.47
N GLN A 756 1.15 12.07 25.99
CA GLN A 756 1.40 11.63 24.62
C GLN A 756 2.83 11.97 24.16
N PRO A 757 3.86 11.37 24.79
CA PRO A 757 5.24 11.65 24.44
C PRO A 757 5.51 11.31 22.97
N GLU A 758 6.30 12.17 22.33
CA GLU A 758 6.95 11.94 21.05
C GLU A 758 8.45 11.95 21.34
N PHE A 759 9.00 10.80 21.73
CA PHE A 759 10.40 10.68 22.09
C PHE A 759 11.29 10.80 20.85
N GLY A 760 12.42 11.49 21.01
CA GLY A 760 13.51 11.56 20.02
C GLY A 760 14.88 11.48 20.69
N TRP A 761 15.90 11.26 19.86
CA TRP A 761 17.31 11.41 20.28
C TRP A 761 17.67 12.89 20.47
N ASP A 762 18.79 13.18 21.13
CA ASP A 762 19.20 14.56 21.40
C ASP A 762 19.45 15.38 20.12
N ASN A 763 19.87 14.76 19.00
CA ASN A 763 19.98 15.44 17.70
C ASN A 763 18.64 15.80 17.05
N GLU A 764 17.52 15.34 17.57
CA GLU A 764 16.17 15.68 17.12
C GLU A 764 15.63 16.94 17.83
N HIS A 765 16.31 17.42 18.88
CA HIS A 765 15.91 18.56 19.71
C HIS A 765 16.94 19.71 19.72
N PRO A 766 16.51 20.98 19.68
CA PRO A 766 15.13 21.49 19.60
C PRO A 766 14.59 21.58 18.17
N ARG A 767 13.29 21.92 18.09
CA ARG A 767 12.69 22.39 16.85
C ARG A 767 13.40 23.66 16.38
N ARG A 768 13.79 23.69 15.12
CA ARG A 768 14.46 24.85 14.50
C ARG A 768 13.97 25.11 13.09
N ARG A 769 13.97 26.39 12.70
CA ARG A 769 13.63 26.82 11.34
C ARG A 769 14.92 27.00 10.53
N VAL A 770 15.01 26.36 9.37
CA VAL A 770 16.17 26.45 8.46
C VAL A 770 15.72 27.00 7.12
N GLU A 771 16.42 28.02 6.63
CA GLU A 771 16.15 28.62 5.32
C GLU A 771 16.84 27.82 4.20
N THR A 772 16.15 27.69 3.07
CA THR A 772 16.68 27.09 1.84
C THR A 772 16.57 28.10 0.70
N LYS A 773 17.57 28.12 -0.18
CA LYS A 773 17.51 28.87 -1.44
C LYS A 773 16.56 28.18 -2.42
N ALA A 774 16.33 28.80 -3.58
CA ALA A 774 15.68 28.10 -4.67
C ALA A 774 16.64 27.04 -5.25
N PHE A 775 16.12 25.85 -5.52
CA PHE A 775 16.91 24.74 -6.06
C PHE A 775 16.03 23.84 -6.92
N SER A 776 16.66 22.95 -7.68
CA SER A 776 16.01 21.80 -8.29
C SER A 776 16.67 20.51 -7.79
N ILE A 777 15.93 19.40 -7.79
CA ILE A 777 16.39 18.10 -7.30
C ILE A 777 15.86 16.97 -8.18
N SER A 778 16.68 15.94 -8.41
CA SER A 778 16.27 14.75 -9.18
C SER A 778 15.01 14.11 -8.62
N ALA A 779 14.05 13.79 -9.50
CA ALA A 779 12.77 13.20 -9.13
C ALA A 779 12.90 11.77 -8.60
N LEU A 780 13.90 11.03 -9.04
CA LEU A 780 14.28 9.70 -8.55
C LEU A 780 15.72 9.72 -7.97
N PRO A 781 16.03 8.82 -7.01
CA PRO A 781 17.39 8.63 -6.53
C PRO A 781 18.28 8.03 -7.64
N ILE A 782 19.60 8.19 -7.49
CA ILE A 782 20.58 7.69 -8.45
C ILE A 782 20.46 6.16 -8.52
N SER A 783 20.24 5.61 -9.73
CA SER A 783 20.12 4.16 -9.92
C SER A 783 21.49 3.47 -10.11
N ASN A 784 21.54 2.15 -9.92
CA ASN A 784 22.73 1.36 -10.22
C ASN A 784 23.14 1.51 -11.70
N GLY A 785 22.18 1.54 -12.63
CA GLY A 785 22.44 1.75 -14.05
C GLY A 785 23.11 3.10 -14.33
N GLN A 786 22.57 4.18 -13.74
CA GLN A 786 23.16 5.51 -13.87
C GLN A 786 24.59 5.57 -13.31
N TYR A 787 24.83 4.96 -12.15
CA TYR A 787 26.15 4.93 -11.54
C TYR A 787 27.15 4.10 -12.36
N LEU A 788 26.71 2.98 -12.93
CA LEU A 788 27.56 2.16 -13.82
C LEU A 788 27.97 2.96 -15.07
N ASP A 789 27.06 3.72 -15.66
CA ASP A 789 27.37 4.56 -16.82
C ASP A 789 28.31 5.71 -16.46
N PHE A 790 28.20 6.27 -15.25
CA PHE A 790 29.18 7.22 -14.72
C PHE A 790 30.59 6.60 -14.62
N LEU A 791 30.73 5.39 -14.07
CA LEU A 791 32.02 4.72 -13.96
C LEU A 791 32.63 4.48 -15.36
N LYS A 792 31.83 4.02 -16.32
CA LYS A 792 32.25 3.86 -17.72
C LYS A 792 32.68 5.18 -18.35
N ALA A 793 31.88 6.23 -18.20
CA ALA A 793 32.13 7.54 -18.80
C ALA A 793 33.37 8.24 -18.23
N THR A 794 33.71 7.96 -16.97
CA THR A 794 34.88 8.54 -16.29
C THR A 794 36.09 7.62 -16.26
N ASN A 795 35.96 6.38 -16.75
CA ASN A 795 36.96 5.32 -16.61
C ASN A 795 37.42 5.15 -15.14
N SER A 796 36.47 5.25 -14.21
CA SER A 796 36.69 5.11 -12.77
C SER A 796 36.50 3.66 -12.33
N GLU A 797 37.34 3.19 -11.41
CA GLU A 797 37.22 1.87 -10.77
C GLU A 797 36.57 1.94 -9.38
N ASP A 798 36.11 3.12 -8.96
CA ASP A 798 35.51 3.39 -7.63
C ASP A 798 34.07 2.85 -7.52
N ALA A 799 33.94 1.52 -7.62
CA ALA A 799 32.68 0.82 -7.46
C ALA A 799 32.23 0.78 -5.99
N PRO A 800 30.92 0.86 -5.71
CA PRO A 800 30.41 0.78 -4.34
C PRO A 800 30.66 -0.60 -3.71
N SER A 801 30.78 -0.66 -2.38
CA SER A 801 30.96 -1.94 -1.66
C SER A 801 29.71 -2.84 -1.66
N SER A 802 28.57 -2.31 -2.13
CA SER A 802 27.38 -3.10 -2.43
C SER A 802 27.56 -3.95 -3.70
N TRP A 803 28.60 -3.72 -4.50
CA TRP A 803 28.89 -4.47 -5.72
C TRP A 803 30.04 -5.47 -5.51
N ILE A 804 30.12 -6.46 -6.40
CA ILE A 804 31.22 -7.42 -6.50
C ILE A 804 31.50 -7.71 -7.98
N LYS A 805 32.75 -8.00 -8.35
CA LYS A 805 33.07 -8.45 -9.71
C LYS A 805 32.77 -9.94 -9.86
N GLY A 806 32.09 -10.32 -10.94
CA GLY A 806 31.84 -11.70 -11.32
C GLY A 806 33.14 -12.44 -11.67
N ASP A 807 33.22 -13.71 -11.30
CA ASP A 807 34.45 -14.52 -11.44
C ASP A 807 34.80 -14.84 -12.91
N THR A 808 33.82 -14.84 -13.81
CA THR A 808 33.97 -15.33 -15.20
C THR A 808 34.24 -14.24 -16.23
N ASP A 809 33.60 -13.08 -16.11
CA ASP A 809 33.64 -12.00 -17.12
C ASP A 809 34.07 -10.64 -16.54
N GLY A 810 34.26 -10.55 -15.21
CA GLY A 810 34.59 -9.32 -14.52
C GLY A 810 33.45 -8.29 -14.50
N SER A 811 32.22 -8.68 -14.89
CA SER A 811 31.04 -7.82 -14.82
C SER A 811 30.68 -7.50 -13.36
N TYR A 812 29.97 -6.39 -13.14
CA TYR A 812 29.51 -6.04 -11.80
C TYR A 812 28.22 -6.75 -11.45
N LEU A 813 28.22 -7.42 -10.30
CA LEU A 813 27.05 -7.98 -9.64
C LEU A 813 26.71 -7.15 -8.41
N VAL A 814 25.44 -7.08 -8.04
CA VAL A 814 24.95 -6.39 -6.84
C VAL A 814 24.70 -7.40 -5.73
N ARG A 815 25.24 -7.16 -4.53
CA ARG A 815 25.10 -8.05 -3.37
C ARG A 815 23.66 -8.03 -2.85
N THR A 816 23.18 -9.20 -2.44
CA THR A 816 21.91 -9.37 -1.71
C THR A 816 22.08 -10.46 -0.65
N PHE A 817 21.12 -10.60 0.28
CA PHE A 817 21.10 -11.71 1.25
C PHE A 817 20.74 -13.07 0.63
N TYR A 818 20.35 -13.11 -0.64
CA TYR A 818 20.08 -14.32 -1.41
C TYR A 818 21.18 -14.64 -2.43
N GLY A 819 22.35 -14.01 -2.28
CA GLY A 819 23.46 -14.09 -3.23
C GLY A 819 23.53 -12.87 -4.16
N PRO A 820 24.67 -12.68 -4.85
CA PRO A 820 24.82 -11.58 -5.79
C PRO A 820 23.93 -11.77 -7.02
N VAL A 821 23.36 -10.68 -7.53
CA VAL A 821 22.51 -10.65 -8.73
C VAL A 821 23.15 -9.84 -9.84
N ASP A 822 22.85 -10.18 -11.09
CA ASP A 822 23.32 -9.43 -12.25
C ASP A 822 22.83 -7.98 -12.26
N MET A 823 23.64 -7.09 -12.84
CA MET A 823 23.25 -5.70 -13.02
C MET A 823 21.94 -5.55 -13.81
N ALA A 824 21.63 -6.47 -14.72
CA ALA A 824 20.35 -6.45 -15.46
C ALA A 824 19.12 -6.57 -14.52
N VAL A 825 19.26 -7.24 -13.38
CA VAL A 825 18.22 -7.35 -12.34
C VAL A 825 18.16 -6.08 -11.49
N ALA A 826 19.32 -5.53 -11.14
CA ALA A 826 19.44 -4.47 -10.15
C ALA A 826 19.58 -3.05 -10.73
N GLN A 827 19.64 -2.88 -12.06
CA GLN A 827 19.92 -1.60 -12.73
C GLN A 827 18.99 -0.46 -12.32
N HIS A 828 17.72 -0.78 -12.06
CA HIS A 828 16.68 0.19 -11.69
C HIS A 828 16.61 0.48 -10.19
N TRP A 829 17.34 -0.27 -9.37
CA TRP A 829 17.40 -0.05 -7.93
C TRP A 829 18.23 1.20 -7.62
N PRO A 830 17.96 1.91 -6.51
CA PRO A 830 18.86 2.95 -6.03
C PRO A 830 20.25 2.35 -5.76
N VAL A 831 21.31 3.03 -6.21
CA VAL A 831 22.68 2.63 -5.88
C VAL A 831 22.93 2.83 -4.39
N GLN A 832 23.57 1.85 -3.76
CA GLN A 832 24.01 1.93 -2.36
C GLN A 832 25.51 2.22 -2.34
N ALA A 833 25.89 3.44 -1.94
CA ALA A 833 27.26 3.94 -1.98
C ALA A 833 27.57 4.93 -0.84
N SER A 834 28.85 5.22 -0.62
CA SER A 834 29.28 6.23 0.35
C SER A 834 28.83 7.64 -0.08
N GLY A 835 28.68 8.54 0.89
CA GLY A 835 28.39 9.96 0.61
C GLY A 835 29.44 10.59 -0.31
N LYS A 836 30.72 10.21 -0.15
CA LYS A 836 31.82 10.67 -1.02
C LYS A 836 31.68 10.21 -2.48
N GLN A 837 31.30 8.96 -2.71
CA GLN A 837 31.05 8.41 -4.04
C GLN A 837 29.86 9.13 -4.72
N LEU A 838 28.77 9.29 -3.98
CA LEU A 838 27.57 9.97 -4.50
C LEU A 838 27.80 11.47 -4.74
N GLN A 839 28.59 12.14 -3.91
CA GLN A 839 29.01 13.52 -4.16
C GLN A 839 29.85 13.65 -5.43
N THR A 840 30.71 12.66 -5.70
CA THR A 840 31.51 12.62 -6.94
C THR A 840 30.61 12.45 -8.17
N PHE A 841 29.65 11.52 -8.10
CA PHE A 841 28.63 11.34 -9.14
C PHE A 841 27.82 12.64 -9.36
N ALA A 842 27.33 13.26 -8.27
CA ALA A 842 26.54 14.48 -8.34
C ALA A 842 27.32 15.62 -9.01
N THR A 843 28.61 15.75 -8.68
CA THR A 843 29.51 16.74 -9.29
C THR A 843 29.70 16.46 -10.79
N TRP A 844 29.88 15.20 -11.18
CA TRP A 844 29.97 14.81 -12.60
C TRP A 844 28.69 15.14 -13.38
N LYS A 845 27.51 14.99 -12.74
CA LYS A 845 26.21 15.39 -13.30
C LYS A 845 25.97 16.91 -13.25
N GLY A 846 26.94 17.70 -12.80
CA GLY A 846 26.88 19.16 -12.73
C GLY A 846 26.09 19.72 -11.55
N GLY A 847 25.87 18.93 -10.49
CA GLY A 847 25.17 19.35 -9.28
C GLY A 847 25.91 18.97 -8.00
N ARG A 848 25.17 18.81 -6.90
CA ARG A 848 25.67 18.42 -5.57
C ARG A 848 24.66 17.51 -4.87
N LEU A 849 25.05 16.91 -3.74
CA LEU A 849 24.05 16.33 -2.84
C LEU A 849 23.15 17.45 -2.27
N PRO A 850 21.85 17.17 -2.01
CA PRO A 850 20.97 18.13 -1.35
C PRO A 850 21.41 18.36 0.10
N THR A 851 21.14 19.53 0.65
CA THR A 851 21.24 19.74 2.10
C THR A 851 20.11 19.00 2.83
N HIS A 852 20.24 18.78 4.14
CA HIS A 852 19.17 18.22 4.99
C HIS A 852 17.86 18.99 4.77
N ALA A 853 17.91 20.32 4.82
CA ALA A 853 16.73 21.16 4.64
C ALA A 853 16.08 21.02 3.25
N GLU A 854 16.87 20.92 2.18
CA GLU A 854 16.38 20.73 0.81
C GLU A 854 15.78 19.35 0.58
N LEU A 855 16.42 18.30 1.09
CA LEU A 855 15.89 16.94 0.99
C LEU A 855 14.61 16.79 1.83
N ARG A 856 14.56 17.42 3.02
CA ARG A 856 13.35 17.46 3.84
C ARG A 856 12.20 18.17 3.13
N LYS A 857 12.45 19.22 2.35
CA LYS A 857 11.44 19.86 1.50
C LYS A 857 10.84 18.90 0.46
N LEU A 858 11.67 18.10 -0.20
CA LEU A 858 11.18 17.07 -1.12
C LEU A 858 10.29 16.05 -0.38
N MET A 859 10.78 15.55 0.76
CA MET A 859 10.07 14.54 1.54
C MET A 859 8.81 15.08 2.23
N ASP A 860 8.70 16.39 2.45
CA ASP A 860 7.50 17.07 3.00
C ASP A 860 6.52 17.53 1.92
N ALA A 861 6.89 17.46 0.65
CA ALA A 861 6.02 17.92 -0.42
C ALA A 861 4.78 17.01 -0.52
N PRO A 862 3.57 17.59 -0.70
CA PRO A 862 2.37 16.80 -0.92
C PRO A 862 2.54 15.96 -2.20
N PRO A 863 2.15 14.67 -2.22
CA PRO A 863 2.35 13.81 -3.37
C PRO A 863 1.82 14.40 -4.68
N GLU A 864 0.76 15.20 -4.62
CA GLU A 864 0.15 15.90 -5.78
C GLU A 864 1.13 16.86 -6.46
N ALA A 865 2.01 17.51 -5.68
CA ALA A 865 3.03 18.42 -6.20
C ALA A 865 4.22 17.68 -6.84
N LEU A 866 4.26 16.36 -6.68
CA LEU A 866 5.33 15.48 -7.15
C LEU A 866 4.86 14.51 -8.25
N VAL A 867 3.62 14.62 -8.72
CA VAL A 867 3.13 13.87 -9.88
C VAL A 867 3.72 14.48 -11.15
N LEU A 868 4.31 13.65 -12.00
CA LEU A 868 4.78 14.03 -13.33
C LEU A 868 3.95 13.30 -14.38
N ASP A 869 3.37 14.04 -15.33
CA ASP A 869 2.76 13.43 -16.51
C ASP A 869 3.85 13.12 -17.54
N LEU A 870 4.37 11.89 -17.48
CA LEU A 870 5.40 11.39 -18.38
C LEU A 870 4.82 10.74 -19.65
N THR A 871 3.50 10.74 -19.81
CA THR A 871 2.80 10.19 -20.99
C THR A 871 2.66 11.21 -22.11
N VAL A 872 3.01 12.47 -21.84
CA VAL A 872 3.13 13.55 -22.81
C VAL A 872 4.62 13.76 -23.12
N PRO A 873 5.07 13.62 -24.38
CA PRO A 873 6.46 13.90 -24.74
C PRO A 873 6.80 15.37 -24.42
N PRO A 874 8.04 15.69 -24.00
CA PRO A 874 8.44 17.07 -23.82
C PRO A 874 8.45 17.76 -25.18
N PHE A 875 7.54 18.70 -25.41
CA PHE A 875 7.74 19.66 -26.48
C PHE A 875 8.94 20.53 -26.13
N ASP A 876 10.00 20.41 -26.94
CA ASP A 876 11.09 21.36 -27.09
C ASP A 876 10.55 22.79 -27.02
N ARG A 877 10.77 23.46 -25.88
CA ARG A 877 10.43 24.89 -25.72
C ARG A 877 11.50 25.82 -26.26
N ASP A 878 12.65 25.30 -26.67
CA ASP A 878 13.73 26.07 -27.26
C ASP A 878 14.14 25.43 -28.59
N MET A 879 14.07 26.22 -29.66
CA MET A 879 14.47 25.89 -31.04
C MET A 879 13.37 25.29 -31.94
N VAL A 880 12.58 26.15 -32.61
CA VAL A 880 12.39 26.15 -34.08
C VAL A 880 11.69 27.46 -34.49
N LYS A 881 12.31 28.20 -35.42
CA LYS A 881 11.68 29.31 -36.15
C LYS A 881 10.53 28.77 -37.02
N VAL A 882 9.33 29.29 -36.80
CA VAL A 882 8.12 28.93 -37.55
C VAL A 882 8.27 29.30 -39.02
N ALA A 883 8.18 28.31 -39.90
CA ALA A 883 7.74 28.48 -41.28
C ALA A 883 6.33 27.89 -41.39
N GLU A 884 5.37 28.69 -41.83
CA GLU A 884 3.95 28.34 -41.95
C GLU A 884 3.72 27.19 -42.96
N PRO A 885 2.86 26.20 -42.66
CA PRO A 885 2.30 25.32 -43.67
C PRO A 885 0.90 25.76 -44.09
N ALA A 886 0.67 25.66 -45.40
CA ALA A 886 -0.59 25.95 -46.07
C ALA A 886 -1.71 24.97 -45.71
N ALA A 887 -2.93 25.47 -45.84
CA ALA A 887 -4.19 24.85 -45.45
C ALA A 887 -4.59 23.61 -46.27
N ASN A 888 -5.44 22.80 -45.59
CA ASN A 888 -6.40 21.80 -46.06
C ASN A 888 -5.93 20.34 -46.10
N ASP A 889 -6.35 19.58 -45.08
CA ASP A 889 -7.19 18.38 -45.23
C ASP A 889 -7.86 18.04 -43.88
N ILE A 890 -9.16 17.73 -43.89
CA ILE A 890 -9.95 17.36 -42.71
C ILE A 890 -9.95 15.83 -42.60
N ASP A 891 -9.42 15.29 -41.50
CA ASP A 891 -9.40 13.84 -41.22
C ASP A 891 -10.77 13.32 -40.70
N PRO A 892 -11.14 12.05 -40.98
CA PRO A 892 -12.41 11.46 -40.54
C PRO A 892 -12.45 11.14 -39.03
N PRO A 893 -13.66 11.02 -38.42
CA PRO A 893 -13.84 10.91 -36.98
C PRO A 893 -13.32 9.56 -36.45
N GLY A 894 -12.28 9.62 -35.62
CA GLY A 894 -11.56 8.46 -35.08
C GLY A 894 -10.06 8.70 -34.83
N LYS A 895 -9.52 9.83 -35.28
CA LYS A 895 -8.14 10.28 -35.03
C LYS A 895 -8.05 11.71 -34.47
N GLN A 896 -9.06 12.18 -33.73
CA GLN A 896 -8.95 13.47 -33.07
C GLN A 896 -8.09 13.33 -31.82
N ALA A 897 -7.07 14.18 -31.71
CA ALA A 897 -6.32 14.36 -30.47
C ALA A 897 -7.31 14.69 -29.32
N PRO A 898 -7.01 14.29 -28.07
CA PRO A 898 -7.84 14.66 -26.93
C PRO A 898 -8.07 16.19 -26.95
N PRO A 899 -9.29 16.66 -26.64
CA PRO A 899 -9.60 18.08 -26.67
C PRO A 899 -8.63 18.84 -25.78
N VAL A 900 -8.13 19.97 -26.28
CA VAL A 900 -7.24 20.86 -25.53
C VAL A 900 -8.00 21.32 -24.30
N ARG A 901 -7.55 20.92 -23.11
CA ARG A 901 -8.10 21.44 -21.85
C ARG A 901 -7.86 22.95 -21.81
N GLY A 902 -8.87 23.71 -21.42
CA GLY A 902 -8.94 25.17 -21.59
C GLY A 902 -7.71 25.93 -21.09
N SER A 903 -7.47 27.11 -21.67
CA SER A 903 -6.22 27.85 -21.50
C SER A 903 -6.07 28.46 -20.09
N ALA A 904 -4.81 28.72 -19.72
CA ALA A 904 -4.46 29.46 -18.52
C ALA A 904 -4.97 30.92 -18.61
N VAL A 905 -5.14 31.59 -17.46
CA VAL A 905 -5.63 32.98 -17.44
C VAL A 905 -4.82 33.88 -18.36
N ARG A 906 -5.52 34.58 -19.25
CA ARG A 906 -4.97 35.69 -20.01
C ARG A 906 -5.09 37.00 -19.23
N TYR A 907 -3.98 37.52 -18.74
CA TYR A 907 -3.91 38.86 -18.13
C TYR A 907 -3.55 39.92 -19.17
N VAL A 908 -4.29 41.03 -19.20
CA VAL A 908 -4.01 42.19 -20.07
C VAL A 908 -3.09 43.16 -19.34
N PRO A 909 -1.88 43.45 -19.87
CA PRO A 909 -0.97 44.43 -19.27
C PRO A 909 -1.61 45.82 -19.14
N PRO A 910 -1.30 46.62 -18.10
CA PRO A 910 -1.91 47.94 -17.88
C PRO A 910 -1.89 48.88 -19.09
N GLU A 911 -0.84 48.82 -19.89
CA GLU A 911 -0.66 49.61 -21.11
C GLU A 911 -1.59 49.21 -22.28
N GLU A 912 -2.16 48.00 -22.24
CA GLU A 912 -3.08 47.45 -23.25
C GLU A 912 -4.56 47.50 -22.78
N GLN A 913 -4.82 47.96 -21.55
CA GLN A 913 -6.17 48.01 -20.99
C GLN A 913 -6.99 49.14 -21.61
N SER A 914 -8.18 48.82 -22.11
CA SER A 914 -9.06 49.83 -22.71
C SER A 914 -9.71 50.74 -21.66
N GLU A 915 -9.85 52.03 -21.96
CA GLU A 915 -10.55 52.99 -21.09
C GLU A 915 -12.04 52.64 -20.89
N GLU A 916 -12.64 51.98 -21.87
CA GLU A 916 -14.01 51.49 -21.76
C GLU A 916 -14.13 50.35 -20.75
N ASP A 917 -13.26 49.35 -20.82
CA ASP A 917 -13.25 48.24 -19.86
C ASP A 917 -12.92 48.76 -18.44
N LEU A 918 -11.97 49.69 -18.32
CA LEU A 918 -11.63 50.35 -17.05
C LEU A 918 -12.81 51.12 -16.45
N LYS A 919 -13.59 51.83 -17.28
CA LYS A 919 -14.80 52.55 -16.84
C LYS A 919 -15.78 51.58 -16.17
N TRP A 920 -16.08 50.44 -16.81
CA TRP A 920 -17.04 49.48 -16.27
C TRP A 920 -16.48 48.67 -15.10
N MET A 921 -15.17 48.43 -15.08
CA MET A 921 -14.52 47.80 -13.94
C MET A 921 -14.56 48.67 -12.67
N ARG A 922 -14.54 50.02 -12.80
CA ARG A 922 -14.79 50.92 -11.65
C ARG A 922 -16.20 50.77 -11.08
N GLU A 923 -17.21 50.52 -11.93
CA GLU A 923 -18.59 50.25 -11.46
C GLU A 923 -18.68 48.90 -10.73
N ALA A 924 -17.98 47.87 -11.20
CA ALA A 924 -17.91 46.59 -10.52
C ALA A 924 -17.17 46.68 -9.17
N LEU A 925 -16.12 47.51 -9.06
CA LEU A 925 -15.50 47.84 -7.76
C LEU A 925 -16.46 48.56 -6.81
N ALA A 926 -17.33 49.45 -7.32
CA ALA A 926 -18.37 50.07 -6.49
C ALA A 926 -19.34 49.03 -5.92
N MET A 927 -19.74 48.03 -6.71
CA MET A 927 -20.56 46.91 -6.23
C MET A 927 -19.83 46.04 -5.21
N ALA A 928 -18.53 45.80 -5.40
CA ALA A 928 -17.71 45.10 -4.41
C ALA A 928 -17.59 45.89 -3.10
N GLN A 929 -17.61 47.23 -3.16
CA GLN A 929 -17.57 48.08 -1.97
C GLN A 929 -18.89 47.99 -1.22
N GLU A 930 -20.02 47.96 -1.93
CA GLU A 930 -21.33 47.70 -1.32
C GLU A 930 -21.37 46.32 -0.64
N ALA A 931 -20.76 45.28 -1.23
CA ALA A 931 -20.64 43.98 -0.58
C ALA A 931 -19.77 44.06 0.69
N LEU A 932 -18.63 44.75 0.62
CA LEU A 932 -17.77 44.95 1.78
C LEU A 932 -18.50 45.65 2.93
N ASP A 933 -19.23 46.72 2.62
CA ASP A 933 -20.00 47.52 3.58
C ASP A 933 -21.14 46.71 4.21
N ALA A 934 -21.66 45.73 3.47
CA ALA A 934 -22.65 44.75 3.94
C ALA A 934 -22.03 43.54 4.70
N ASN A 935 -20.72 43.54 4.98
CA ASN A 935 -19.97 42.42 5.56
C ASN A 935 -20.02 41.13 4.71
N GLU A 936 -20.08 41.26 3.38
CA GLU A 936 -19.97 40.17 2.42
C GLU A 936 -18.58 40.09 1.81
N VAL A 937 -18.23 38.92 1.26
CA VAL A 937 -17.01 38.78 0.46
C VAL A 937 -17.08 39.80 -0.69
N PRO A 938 -16.13 40.75 -0.82
CA PRO A 938 -16.26 41.92 -1.69
C PRO A 938 -16.03 41.59 -3.17
N VAL A 939 -16.99 40.88 -3.75
CA VAL A 939 -17.07 40.58 -5.17
C VAL A 939 -18.28 41.32 -5.74
N GLY A 940 -18.02 42.13 -6.75
CA GLY A 940 -19.02 42.91 -7.48
C GLY A 940 -18.93 42.64 -8.96
N GLY A 941 -20.08 42.58 -9.62
CA GLY A 941 -20.22 42.27 -11.04
C GLY A 941 -21.20 43.22 -11.74
N VAL A 942 -20.89 43.59 -12.98
CA VAL A 942 -21.72 44.46 -13.81
C VAL A 942 -21.84 43.87 -15.22
N PHE A 943 -23.06 43.68 -15.69
CA PHE A 943 -23.35 43.20 -17.04
C PHE A 943 -23.66 44.41 -17.93
N VAL A 944 -22.88 44.57 -19.00
CA VAL A 944 -22.98 45.69 -19.94
C VAL A 944 -23.33 45.15 -21.32
N ARG A 945 -24.39 45.69 -21.91
CA ARG A 945 -24.86 45.35 -23.25
C ARG A 945 -25.01 46.64 -24.05
N LYS A 946 -24.39 46.71 -25.22
CA LYS A 946 -24.45 47.90 -26.11
C LYS A 946 -24.05 49.22 -25.42
N GLY A 947 -23.09 49.16 -24.49
CA GLY A 947 -22.60 50.33 -23.74
C GLY A 947 -23.49 50.77 -22.56
N GLU A 948 -24.54 50.01 -22.23
CA GLU A 948 -25.43 50.29 -21.11
C GLU A 948 -25.39 49.15 -20.08
N VAL A 949 -25.46 49.49 -18.79
CA VAL A 949 -25.53 48.51 -17.70
C VAL A 949 -26.94 47.92 -17.64
N ILE A 950 -27.06 46.62 -17.90
CA ILE A 950 -28.34 45.90 -17.84
C ILE A 950 -28.60 45.23 -16.49
N ALA A 951 -27.53 44.91 -15.75
CA ALA A 951 -27.64 44.42 -14.38
C ALA A 951 -26.37 44.69 -13.58
N ARG A 952 -26.56 44.82 -12.27
CA ARG A 952 -25.49 44.90 -11.27
C ARG A 952 -25.72 43.83 -10.23
N GLY A 953 -24.65 43.17 -9.80
CA GLY A 953 -24.68 42.13 -8.79
C GLY A 953 -23.53 42.27 -7.81
N ARG A 954 -23.75 41.78 -6.59
CA ARG A 954 -22.71 41.64 -5.57
C ARG A 954 -22.95 40.37 -4.79
N ASN A 955 -21.91 39.82 -4.16
CA ASN A 955 -22.11 38.68 -3.28
C ASN A 955 -23.08 39.00 -2.14
N ARG A 956 -23.99 38.05 -1.89
CA ARG A 956 -25.02 38.08 -0.83
C ARG A 956 -25.18 36.70 -0.17
N THR A 957 -24.12 35.89 -0.15
CA THR A 957 -24.18 34.51 0.31
C THR A 957 -24.47 34.40 1.81
N ASN A 958 -23.93 35.30 2.63
CA ASN A 958 -24.22 35.36 4.06
C ASN A 958 -25.56 36.06 4.33
N GLU A 959 -25.89 37.12 3.59
CA GLU A 959 -27.11 37.91 3.71
C GLU A 959 -28.36 37.06 3.42
N LEU A 960 -28.29 36.20 2.39
CA LEU A 960 -29.40 35.35 1.95
C LEU A 960 -29.29 33.90 2.44
N LEU A 961 -28.24 33.55 3.19
CA LEU A 961 -27.93 32.19 3.64
C LEU A 961 -27.98 31.15 2.50
N ASN A 962 -27.54 31.57 1.31
CA ASN A 962 -27.58 30.76 0.12
C ASN A 962 -26.22 30.85 -0.60
N ALA A 963 -25.50 29.73 -0.61
CA ALA A 963 -24.16 29.64 -1.16
C ALA A 963 -24.08 29.93 -2.66
N THR A 964 -25.21 29.93 -3.40
CA THR A 964 -25.22 30.23 -4.84
C THR A 964 -25.34 31.74 -5.14
N ARG A 965 -25.53 32.60 -4.13
CA ARG A 965 -25.82 34.04 -4.32
C ARG A 965 -24.55 34.86 -4.54
N HIS A 966 -23.82 34.49 -5.58
CA HIS A 966 -22.65 35.21 -6.08
C HIS A 966 -23.09 36.37 -6.99
N ALA A 967 -22.20 37.37 -7.15
CA ALA A 967 -22.46 38.55 -7.96
C ALA A 967 -22.96 38.24 -9.38
N GLU A 968 -22.40 37.20 -10.00
CA GLU A 968 -22.73 36.76 -11.35
C GLU A 968 -24.15 36.17 -11.42
N LEU A 969 -24.48 35.26 -10.51
CA LEU A 969 -25.77 34.56 -10.50
C LEU A 969 -26.92 35.48 -10.09
N GLU A 970 -26.70 36.40 -9.15
CA GLU A 970 -27.68 37.45 -8.79
C GLU A 970 -28.04 38.33 -9.98
N ALA A 971 -27.03 38.74 -10.76
CA ALA A 971 -27.25 39.58 -11.93
C ALA A 971 -27.89 38.79 -13.09
N ILE A 972 -27.55 37.51 -13.27
CA ILE A 972 -28.21 36.62 -14.24
C ILE A 972 -29.69 36.49 -13.94
N ASP A 973 -30.07 36.20 -12.69
CA ASP A 973 -31.47 36.11 -12.26
C ASP A 973 -32.22 37.42 -12.54
N HIS A 974 -31.58 38.57 -12.28
CA HIS A 974 -32.15 39.87 -12.58
C HIS A 974 -32.38 40.06 -14.09
N ILE A 975 -31.38 39.80 -14.92
CA ILE A 975 -31.49 39.93 -16.39
C ILE A 975 -32.63 39.06 -16.92
N LEU A 976 -32.70 37.80 -16.50
CA LEU A 976 -33.77 36.90 -16.92
C LEU A 976 -35.17 37.37 -16.47
N SER A 977 -35.26 38.09 -15.34
CA SER A 977 -36.54 38.63 -14.87
C SER A 977 -37.04 39.84 -15.68
N ILE A 978 -36.13 40.67 -16.20
CA ILE A 978 -36.47 41.91 -16.94
C ILE A 978 -36.39 41.74 -18.46
N MET A 979 -35.62 40.76 -18.92
CA MET A 979 -35.39 40.41 -20.32
C MET A 979 -35.48 38.88 -20.50
N PRO A 980 -36.63 38.26 -20.22
CA PRO A 980 -36.81 36.83 -20.41
C PRO A 980 -36.70 36.47 -21.90
N PRO A 981 -35.90 35.45 -22.26
CA PRO A 981 -35.87 34.91 -23.63
C PRO A 981 -37.25 34.40 -24.04
N SER A 982 -37.62 34.62 -25.30
CA SER A 982 -38.92 34.17 -25.83
C SER A 982 -38.93 32.70 -26.22
N ALA A 983 -37.76 32.08 -26.41
CA ALA A 983 -37.61 30.66 -26.67
C ALA A 983 -38.05 29.79 -25.47
N PRO A 984 -39.04 28.88 -25.64
CA PRO A 984 -39.60 28.09 -24.53
C PRO A 984 -38.61 27.05 -23.97
N ASP A 985 -37.56 26.72 -24.72
CA ASP A 985 -36.51 25.76 -24.36
C ASP A 985 -35.22 26.43 -23.89
N PHE A 986 -35.19 27.76 -23.70
CA PHE A 986 -33.98 28.48 -23.28
C PHE A 986 -33.33 27.90 -22.01
N ALA A 987 -34.14 27.42 -21.06
CA ALA A 987 -33.63 26.84 -19.81
C ALA A 987 -32.82 25.53 -20.01
N VAL A 988 -33.00 24.84 -21.14
CA VAL A 988 -32.32 23.57 -21.45
C VAL A 988 -31.42 23.67 -22.68
N ALA A 989 -31.64 24.66 -23.55
CA ALA A 989 -30.94 24.86 -24.81
C ALA A 989 -30.71 26.37 -25.13
N PRO A 990 -30.02 27.13 -24.26
CA PRO A 990 -29.85 28.59 -24.37
C PRO A 990 -29.08 29.07 -25.61
N HIS A 991 -28.44 28.14 -26.33
CA HIS A 991 -27.68 28.38 -27.56
C HIS A 991 -28.47 28.05 -28.84
N SER A 992 -29.66 27.44 -28.73
CA SER A 992 -30.41 26.90 -29.87
C SER A 992 -31.43 27.89 -30.48
N GLY A 993 -31.77 28.95 -29.76
CA GLY A 993 -32.70 30.00 -30.21
C GLY A 993 -32.09 31.04 -31.14
N PRO A 994 -32.89 31.95 -31.74
CA PRO A 994 -32.38 33.07 -32.54
C PRO A 994 -31.40 33.94 -31.75
N GLU A 995 -30.29 34.36 -32.38
CA GLU A 995 -29.21 35.07 -31.65
C GLU A 995 -29.67 36.33 -30.91
N ALA A 996 -30.67 37.03 -31.42
CA ALA A 996 -31.22 38.24 -30.81
C ALA A 996 -32.05 37.97 -29.54
N ASP A 997 -32.47 36.72 -29.30
CA ASP A 997 -33.35 36.33 -28.20
C ASP A 997 -32.60 36.04 -26.89
N ASN A 998 -31.32 35.64 -26.96
CA ASN A 998 -30.48 35.44 -25.78
C ASN A 998 -29.85 36.78 -25.33
N PRO A 999 -30.23 37.36 -24.18
CA PRO A 999 -29.71 38.66 -23.74
C PRO A 999 -28.23 38.62 -23.30
N PHE A 1000 -27.63 37.45 -23.12
CA PHE A 1000 -26.24 37.30 -22.64
C PHE A 1000 -25.21 37.26 -23.78
N LYS A 1001 -25.62 36.91 -24.99
CA LYS A 1001 -24.72 36.64 -26.12
C LYS A 1001 -23.92 37.86 -26.59
N ASP A 1002 -24.50 39.06 -26.52
CA ASP A 1002 -23.85 40.34 -26.81
C ASP A 1002 -23.57 41.17 -25.54
N THR A 1003 -23.47 40.50 -24.39
CA THR A 1003 -23.22 41.12 -23.09
C THR A 1003 -21.80 40.81 -22.59
N THR A 1004 -21.14 41.83 -22.03
CA THR A 1004 -19.87 41.70 -21.32
C THR A 1004 -20.09 41.78 -19.81
N LEU A 1005 -19.56 40.83 -19.06
CA LEU A 1005 -19.49 40.87 -17.60
C LEU A 1005 -18.16 41.51 -17.16
N TYR A 1006 -18.23 42.53 -16.32
CA TYR A 1006 -17.09 43.07 -15.58
C TYR A 1006 -17.18 42.65 -14.12
N VAL A 1007 -16.19 41.94 -13.58
CA VAL A 1007 -16.25 41.39 -12.22
C VAL A 1007 -14.93 41.55 -11.46
N THR A 1008 -14.98 41.90 -10.17
CA THR A 1008 -13.75 42.25 -9.44
C THR A 1008 -12.83 41.07 -9.23
N ILE A 1009 -13.39 39.88 -9.02
CA ILE A 1009 -12.68 38.61 -8.86
C ILE A 1009 -13.15 37.65 -9.93
N GLU A 1010 -12.22 36.89 -10.50
CA GLU A 1010 -12.52 35.88 -11.51
C GLU A 1010 -13.70 34.97 -11.08
N PRO A 1011 -14.67 34.71 -11.98
CA PRO A 1011 -15.77 33.81 -11.71
C PRO A 1011 -15.26 32.46 -11.21
N CYS A 1012 -15.86 31.95 -10.13
CA CYS A 1012 -15.53 30.60 -9.68
C CYS A 1012 -16.02 29.55 -10.70
N ILE A 1013 -15.55 28.31 -10.60
CA ILE A 1013 -15.93 27.18 -11.45
C ILE A 1013 -17.45 27.09 -11.68
N MET A 1014 -18.25 27.26 -10.63
CA MET A 1014 -19.72 27.29 -10.73
C MET A 1014 -20.22 28.45 -11.59
N CYS A 1015 -19.73 29.67 -11.36
CA CYS A 1015 -20.17 30.87 -12.09
C CYS A 1015 -19.65 30.85 -13.53
N GLY A 1016 -18.40 30.43 -13.75
CA GLY A 1016 -17.81 30.25 -15.08
C GLY A 1016 -18.56 29.21 -15.91
N ALA A 1017 -18.97 28.09 -15.30
CA ALA A 1017 -19.83 27.09 -15.94
C ALA A 1017 -21.24 27.64 -16.27
N ALA A 1018 -21.87 28.36 -15.33
CA ALA A 1018 -23.19 28.95 -15.56
C ALA A 1018 -23.17 30.01 -16.68
N LEU A 1019 -22.14 30.87 -16.69
CA LEU A 1019 -21.91 31.87 -17.74
C LEU A 1019 -21.70 31.22 -19.12
N ARG A 1020 -20.97 30.10 -19.17
CA ARG A 1020 -20.79 29.33 -20.41
C ARG A 1020 -22.11 28.71 -20.88
N GLN A 1021 -22.85 28.09 -19.96
CA GLN A 1021 -24.13 27.47 -20.26
C GLN A 1021 -25.12 28.51 -20.77
N ILE A 1022 -25.23 29.69 -20.15
CA ILE A 1022 -26.18 30.73 -20.57
C ILE A 1022 -25.73 31.50 -21.83
N GLY A 1023 -24.49 31.32 -22.26
CA GLY A 1023 -23.92 31.92 -23.47
C GLY A 1023 -23.56 33.38 -23.33
N ILE A 1024 -22.80 33.74 -22.28
CA ILE A 1024 -22.20 35.07 -22.16
C ILE A 1024 -21.25 35.35 -23.34
N GLY A 1025 -21.20 36.59 -23.80
CA GLY A 1025 -20.28 37.00 -24.86
C GLY A 1025 -18.82 37.14 -24.40
N ARG A 1026 -18.60 37.89 -23.31
CA ARG A 1026 -17.24 38.21 -22.81
C ARG A 1026 -17.22 38.42 -21.29
N VAL A 1027 -16.13 38.06 -20.65
CA VAL A 1027 -15.86 38.31 -19.23
C VAL A 1027 -14.55 39.06 -19.06
N VAL A 1028 -14.60 40.16 -18.32
CA VAL A 1028 -13.44 40.96 -17.91
C VAL A 1028 -13.38 40.92 -16.39
N PHE A 1029 -12.22 40.56 -15.83
CA PHE A 1029 -12.07 40.51 -14.39
C PHE A 1029 -10.82 41.19 -13.84
N GLY A 1030 -10.87 41.58 -12.57
CA GLY A 1030 -9.76 42.25 -11.90
C GLY A 1030 -8.66 41.29 -11.47
N ALA A 1031 -8.91 40.51 -10.43
CA ALA A 1031 -7.94 39.56 -9.89
C ALA A 1031 -8.39 38.10 -10.08
N GLY A 1032 -7.42 37.21 -10.35
CA GLY A 1032 -7.67 35.77 -10.43
C GLY A 1032 -8.20 35.18 -9.13
N ASN A 1033 -8.98 34.11 -9.25
CA ASN A 1033 -9.50 33.36 -8.11
C ASN A 1033 -8.64 32.11 -7.91
N GLU A 1034 -7.59 32.25 -7.10
CA GLU A 1034 -6.55 31.21 -6.91
C GLU A 1034 -7.05 29.92 -6.26
N ARG A 1035 -8.26 29.90 -5.68
CA ARG A 1035 -8.82 28.70 -5.03
C ARG A 1035 -9.91 28.03 -5.85
N PHE A 1036 -10.71 28.79 -6.58
CA PHE A 1036 -11.92 28.29 -7.22
C PHE A 1036 -12.13 28.81 -8.65
N GLY A 1037 -11.15 29.48 -9.28
CA GLY A 1037 -11.30 30.17 -10.57
C GLY A 1037 -11.67 29.25 -11.75
N GLY A 1038 -12.73 29.62 -12.47
CA GLY A 1038 -13.27 28.88 -13.61
C GLY A 1038 -12.84 29.41 -14.98
N ASN A 1039 -12.02 30.47 -15.03
CA ASN A 1039 -11.62 31.13 -16.27
C ASN A 1039 -10.09 31.11 -16.43
N GLY A 1040 -9.45 30.06 -15.92
CA GLY A 1040 -8.04 29.75 -16.14
C GLY A 1040 -7.12 29.82 -14.92
N SER A 1041 -7.55 30.33 -13.74
CA SER A 1041 -6.65 30.33 -12.55
C SER A 1041 -6.56 28.97 -11.88
N VAL A 1042 -7.65 28.19 -11.96
CA VAL A 1042 -7.71 26.80 -11.47
C VAL A 1042 -8.14 25.87 -12.60
N LEU A 1043 -9.22 26.21 -13.30
CA LEU A 1043 -9.69 25.50 -14.50
C LEU A 1043 -10.08 26.50 -15.60
N GLY A 1044 -9.72 26.22 -16.85
CA GLY A 1044 -10.08 27.03 -18.04
C GLY A 1044 -11.46 26.70 -18.59
N LEU A 1045 -12.53 26.70 -17.79
CA LEU A 1045 -13.86 26.29 -18.27
C LEU A 1045 -14.44 27.21 -19.34
N HIS A 1046 -13.98 28.45 -19.43
CA HIS A 1046 -14.44 29.40 -20.45
C HIS A 1046 -14.11 29.01 -21.90
N ASP A 1047 -13.05 28.23 -22.14
CA ASP A 1047 -12.55 27.90 -23.49
C ASP A 1047 -12.17 26.42 -23.66
N ASP A 1048 -12.52 25.56 -22.70
CA ASP A 1048 -12.31 24.11 -22.79
C ASP A 1048 -13.16 23.47 -23.92
N ASP A 1049 -12.52 22.99 -24.98
CA ASP A 1049 -13.19 22.37 -26.13
C ASP A 1049 -13.80 21.00 -25.80
N ALA A 1050 -13.49 20.39 -24.65
CA ALA A 1050 -14.10 19.15 -24.19
C ALA A 1050 -15.59 19.34 -23.82
N ILE A 1051 -16.01 20.58 -23.53
CA ILE A 1051 -17.40 20.92 -23.19
C ILE A 1051 -18.18 21.23 -24.48
N VAL A 1052 -18.46 20.18 -25.26
CA VAL A 1052 -19.10 20.28 -26.59
C VAL A 1052 -20.54 20.83 -26.51
N SER A 1053 -21.20 20.68 -25.37
CA SER A 1053 -22.61 21.08 -25.17
C SER A 1053 -22.82 22.59 -24.99
N SER A 1054 -21.75 23.39 -24.81
CA SER A 1054 -21.86 24.85 -24.66
C SER A 1054 -20.62 25.53 -25.25
N PRO A 1055 -20.76 26.43 -26.25
CA PRO A 1055 -19.64 27.19 -26.80
C PRO A 1055 -18.87 27.96 -25.73
N GLY A 1056 -17.56 28.11 -25.92
CA GLY A 1056 -16.73 28.94 -25.05
C GLY A 1056 -16.97 30.44 -25.21
N TYR A 1057 -16.41 31.24 -24.32
CA TYR A 1057 -16.51 32.71 -24.31
C TYR A 1057 -15.16 33.36 -24.03
N GLU A 1058 -15.00 34.62 -24.47
CA GLU A 1058 -13.77 35.38 -24.23
C GLU A 1058 -13.64 35.75 -22.75
N SER A 1059 -12.50 35.45 -22.12
CA SER A 1059 -12.21 35.89 -20.75
C SER A 1059 -10.83 36.52 -20.63
N VAL A 1060 -10.75 37.68 -19.98
CA VAL A 1060 -9.49 38.39 -19.73
C VAL A 1060 -9.44 38.98 -18.32
N GLY A 1061 -8.26 38.89 -17.69
CA GLY A 1061 -8.00 39.37 -16.33
C GLY A 1061 -7.06 40.58 -16.28
N GLY A 1062 -6.95 41.21 -15.11
CA GLY A 1062 -5.92 42.23 -14.81
C GLY A 1062 -6.42 43.66 -14.67
N TYR A 1063 -7.71 43.93 -14.92
CA TYR A 1063 -8.27 45.27 -14.89
C TYR A 1063 -8.53 45.75 -13.45
N LEU A 1064 -7.82 46.78 -13.00
CA LEU A 1064 -7.87 47.26 -11.60
C LEU A 1064 -7.62 46.13 -10.57
N ARG A 1065 -6.68 45.24 -10.92
CA ARG A 1065 -6.33 44.04 -10.15
C ARG A 1065 -5.93 44.37 -8.71
N ASP A 1066 -5.14 45.41 -8.54
CA ASP A 1066 -4.55 45.74 -7.24
C ASP A 1066 -5.64 46.24 -6.27
N GLU A 1067 -6.56 47.05 -6.78
CA GLU A 1067 -7.73 47.53 -6.05
C GLU A 1067 -8.65 46.36 -5.64
N ALA A 1068 -8.91 45.42 -6.55
CA ALA A 1068 -9.71 44.23 -6.27
C ALA A 1068 -9.07 43.35 -5.16
N ILE A 1069 -7.75 43.14 -5.21
CA ILE A 1069 -7.00 42.40 -4.17
C ILE A 1069 -7.06 43.13 -2.84
N MET A 1070 -6.91 44.46 -2.82
CA MET A 1070 -6.99 45.26 -1.59
C MET A 1070 -8.37 45.20 -0.94
N MET A 1071 -9.46 45.09 -1.71
CA MET A 1071 -10.80 44.89 -1.16
C MET A 1071 -10.93 43.53 -0.48
N LEU A 1072 -10.52 42.44 -1.13
CA LEU A 1072 -10.53 41.10 -0.52
C LEU A 1072 -9.68 41.05 0.75
N ARG A 1073 -8.48 41.64 0.75
CA ARG A 1073 -7.62 41.65 1.94
C ARG A 1073 -8.23 42.44 3.09
N ARG A 1074 -8.87 43.59 2.81
CA ARG A 1074 -9.63 44.35 3.81
C ARG A 1074 -10.72 43.49 4.45
N PHE A 1075 -11.48 42.73 3.66
CA PHE A 1075 -12.48 41.78 4.16
C PHE A 1075 -11.89 40.64 5.00
N TYR A 1076 -10.80 40.00 4.58
CA TYR A 1076 -10.27 38.86 5.36
C TYR A 1076 -9.64 39.23 6.70
N VAL A 1077 -9.34 40.51 6.91
CA VAL A 1077 -8.93 41.10 8.19
C VAL A 1077 -10.13 41.42 9.08
N THR A 1078 -11.33 41.63 8.53
CA THR A 1078 -12.55 41.82 9.34
C THR A 1078 -13.04 40.51 9.96
N GLU A 1079 -13.75 40.64 11.09
CA GLU A 1079 -14.31 39.54 11.85
C GLU A 1079 -15.72 39.21 11.35
N ASN A 1080 -15.97 37.92 11.05
CA ASN A 1080 -17.33 37.47 10.77
C ASN A 1080 -18.03 37.16 12.09
N ILE A 1081 -18.83 38.11 12.58
CA ILE A 1081 -19.63 37.97 13.81
C ILE A 1081 -20.79 36.97 13.68
N ASN A 1082 -21.17 36.60 12.44
CA ASN A 1082 -22.25 35.66 12.16
C ASN A 1082 -21.77 34.20 12.12
N ALA A 1083 -20.48 33.93 12.27
CA ALA A 1083 -19.97 32.57 12.37
C ALA A 1083 -20.43 31.90 13.69
N PRO A 1084 -20.72 30.58 13.72
CA PRO A 1084 -21.17 29.87 14.93
C PRO A 1084 -20.26 30.04 16.14
N LYS A 1085 -18.97 30.34 15.89
CA LYS A 1085 -17.98 30.80 16.87
C LYS A 1085 -17.15 31.91 16.21
N PRO A 1086 -17.43 33.20 16.46
CA PRO A 1086 -16.66 34.31 15.90
C PRO A 1086 -15.20 34.22 16.38
N GLN A 1087 -14.25 34.24 15.44
CA GLN A 1087 -12.82 34.29 15.77
C GLN A 1087 -12.36 35.74 15.83
N ASN A 1088 -11.77 36.15 16.95
CA ASN A 1088 -11.15 37.47 17.08
C ASN A 1088 -9.90 37.55 16.18
N LYS A 1089 -9.89 38.49 15.24
CA LYS A 1089 -8.85 38.71 14.23
C LYS A 1089 -8.13 40.05 14.40
N SER A 1090 -8.33 40.75 15.52
CA SER A 1090 -7.72 42.07 15.83
C SER A 1090 -6.19 42.17 15.68
N ARG A 1091 -5.46 41.04 15.59
CA ARG A 1091 -4.01 40.97 15.37
C ARG A 1091 -3.55 40.80 13.91
N ARG A 1092 -4.45 40.67 12.93
CA ARG A 1092 -4.05 40.52 11.51
C ARG A 1092 -3.66 41.87 10.90
N ILE A 1093 -2.40 42.02 10.54
CA ILE A 1093 -1.90 43.19 9.79
C ILE A 1093 -2.32 43.05 8.32
N LEU A 1094 -2.98 44.08 7.78
CA LEU A 1094 -3.31 44.15 6.36
C LEU A 1094 -2.01 44.26 5.55
N LYS A 1095 -1.62 43.17 4.87
CA LYS A 1095 -0.49 43.20 3.93
C LYS A 1095 -0.87 44.06 2.72
N THR A 1096 -0.08 45.09 2.42
CA THR A 1096 -0.30 45.99 1.27
C THR A 1096 0.48 45.59 0.02
N GLU A 1097 1.46 44.69 0.13
CA GLU A 1097 2.29 44.25 -1.00
C GLU A 1097 1.54 43.30 -1.93
N ILE A 1098 1.45 43.62 -3.23
CA ILE A 1098 0.76 42.81 -4.23
C ILE A 1098 1.80 42.28 -5.23
N HIS A 1099 1.91 40.96 -5.36
CA HIS A 1099 2.83 40.31 -6.29
C HIS A 1099 2.30 40.36 -7.73
N PRO A 1100 3.19 40.28 -8.75
CA PRO A 1100 2.80 40.15 -10.15
C PRO A 1100 1.85 38.96 -10.41
N PRO A 1101 1.05 38.97 -11.49
CA PRO A 1101 0.18 37.85 -11.86
C PRO A 1101 0.99 36.54 -12.01
N GLY A 1102 0.47 35.44 -11.47
CA GLY A 1102 1.10 34.10 -11.56
C GLY A 1102 1.96 33.66 -10.37
N ILE A 1103 2.12 34.49 -9.34
CA ILE A 1103 2.80 34.14 -8.08
C ILE A 1103 1.74 33.91 -6.99
N SER A 1104 1.67 32.68 -6.45
CA SER A 1104 0.72 32.28 -5.40
C SER A 1104 0.78 33.21 -4.18
N MET A 1105 -0.38 33.71 -3.72
CA MET A 1105 -0.49 34.52 -2.50
C MET A 1105 -0.39 33.70 -1.20
N HIS A 1106 -0.22 32.39 -1.31
CA HIS A 1106 -0.01 31.47 -0.19
C HIS A 1106 1.32 30.73 -0.35
N GLY A 1107 2.42 31.50 -0.33
CA GLY A 1107 3.75 31.00 0.02
C GLY A 1107 4.02 31.13 1.54
N PRO A 1108 5.01 30.39 2.09
CA PRO A 1108 5.33 30.39 3.51
C PRO A 1108 5.73 31.79 3.98
N GLY A 1109 5.23 32.19 5.15
CA GLY A 1109 5.27 33.57 5.64
C GLY A 1109 6.64 34.26 5.61
N THR A 1110 6.64 35.47 5.06
CA THR A 1110 7.64 36.50 5.34
C THR A 1110 7.46 37.09 6.74
N SER A 1111 8.60 37.31 7.37
CA SER A 1111 8.89 37.66 8.76
C SER A 1111 8.23 38.94 9.27
N ALA A 1112 7.74 38.88 10.51
CA ALA A 1112 7.47 40.08 11.32
C ALA A 1112 8.61 40.28 12.31
N ALA A 1113 9.00 41.54 12.47
CA ALA A 1113 10.10 42.02 13.29
C ALA A 1113 9.93 41.75 14.79
N GLU A 1114 11.07 41.79 15.46
CA GLU A 1114 11.40 41.44 16.84
C GLU A 1114 10.55 42.11 17.92
N GLY A 1115 10.28 41.33 18.99
CA GLY A 1115 10.01 41.85 20.34
C GLY A 1115 8.60 41.64 20.90
N GLU A 1116 8.34 40.50 21.55
CA GLU A 1116 7.64 40.35 22.86
C GLU A 1116 7.24 38.88 23.15
N PRO A 1117 7.13 38.46 24.43
CA PRO A 1117 7.25 37.06 24.85
C PRO A 1117 5.97 36.23 24.64
N ALA A 1118 6.17 34.97 24.25
CA ALA A 1118 5.13 34.00 23.98
C ALA A 1118 4.47 33.44 25.26
N VAL A 1119 3.13 33.37 25.24
CA VAL A 1119 2.32 32.50 26.11
C VAL A 1119 1.64 31.46 25.21
N PRO A 1120 1.61 30.16 25.58
CA PRO A 1120 1.40 29.08 24.62
C PRO A 1120 -0.06 28.95 24.19
N ALA A 1121 -0.28 28.86 22.88
CA ALA A 1121 -1.58 28.54 22.30
C ALA A 1121 -1.86 27.04 22.39
N SER A 1122 -3.03 26.68 22.91
CA SER A 1122 -3.54 25.30 22.93
C SER A 1122 -3.76 24.77 21.51
N ARG A 1123 -3.16 23.61 21.24
CA ARG A 1123 -3.17 22.82 20.00
C ARG A 1123 -4.56 22.69 19.35
N ARG A 1124 -4.70 23.10 18.09
CA ARG A 1124 -5.63 22.49 17.13
C ARG A 1124 -4.84 21.40 16.39
N ARG A 1125 -5.29 20.14 16.49
CA ARG A 1125 -4.73 18.99 15.76
C ARG A 1125 -4.89 19.20 14.25
N SER A 1126 -3.79 19.45 13.55
CA SER A 1126 -3.66 19.26 12.10
C SER A 1126 -3.11 17.85 11.86
N SER A 1127 -3.98 16.92 11.49
CA SER A 1127 -3.60 15.57 11.06
C SER A 1127 -3.36 15.55 9.54
N GLN A 1128 -2.18 15.98 9.10
CA GLN A 1128 -1.59 15.54 7.83
C GLN A 1128 -0.08 15.51 8.06
N ASN A 1129 0.46 14.32 8.32
CA ASN A 1129 1.90 14.12 8.45
C ASN A 1129 2.45 13.96 7.03
N PRO A 1130 3.23 14.91 6.48
CA PRO A 1130 3.72 14.85 5.10
C PRO A 1130 4.76 13.73 4.86
N THR A 1131 5.24 13.05 5.92
CA THR A 1131 6.18 11.92 5.84
C THR A 1131 5.59 10.60 5.31
N GLN A 1132 4.31 10.59 4.91
CA GLN A 1132 3.60 9.38 4.48
C GLN A 1132 4.25 8.66 3.30
N GLY A 1133 5.09 9.29 2.45
CA GLY A 1133 5.74 8.59 1.34
C GLY A 1133 6.81 7.56 1.75
N GLN A 1134 7.52 7.78 2.87
CA GLN A 1134 8.64 6.91 3.27
C GLN A 1134 8.23 5.73 4.16
N ALA A 1135 7.09 5.84 4.83
CA ALA A 1135 6.47 4.75 5.59
C ALA A 1135 5.07 4.41 5.04
N ALA A 1136 4.80 4.71 3.77
CA ALA A 1136 3.59 4.25 3.12
C ALA A 1136 3.54 2.71 3.13
N PRO A 1137 2.36 2.10 3.10
CA PRO A 1137 2.20 0.68 2.76
C PRO A 1137 2.84 0.27 1.42
N SER A 1138 3.09 1.22 0.51
CA SER A 1138 3.83 0.98 -0.73
C SER A 1138 5.35 1.16 -0.60
N ALA A 1139 5.85 1.74 0.49
CA ALA A 1139 7.27 2.03 0.65
C ALA A 1139 8.08 0.78 1.03
N ASN A 1140 9.29 0.65 0.49
CA ASN A 1140 10.18 -0.48 0.78
C ASN A 1140 10.94 -0.27 2.10
N VAL A 1141 10.27 -0.50 3.23
CA VAL A 1141 10.80 -0.42 4.61
C VAL A 1141 10.28 -1.62 5.44
N GLY A 1142 10.82 -1.84 6.64
CA GLY A 1142 10.29 -2.85 7.57
C GLY A 1142 10.42 -4.30 7.10
N PHE A 1143 11.46 -4.62 6.31
CA PHE A 1143 11.72 -5.94 5.74
C PHE A 1143 10.61 -6.45 4.79
N ARG A 1144 9.84 -5.53 4.17
CA ARG A 1144 8.92 -5.88 3.07
C ARG A 1144 9.66 -6.59 1.94
N ASN A 1145 10.87 -6.11 1.63
CA ASN A 1145 11.86 -6.84 0.85
C ASN A 1145 13.19 -6.82 1.60
N TRP A 1146 14.00 -7.86 1.40
CA TRP A 1146 15.35 -7.97 1.95
C TRP A 1146 16.41 -7.39 1.01
N HIS A 1147 15.99 -6.50 0.10
CA HIS A 1147 16.83 -5.88 -0.91
C HIS A 1147 16.18 -4.56 -1.37
N PRO A 1148 16.95 -3.66 -2.00
CA PRO A 1148 16.38 -2.52 -2.71
C PRO A 1148 15.41 -2.96 -3.80
N VAL A 1149 14.46 -2.09 -4.13
CA VAL A 1149 13.56 -2.22 -5.28
C VAL A 1149 13.62 -0.94 -6.11
N PRO A 1150 13.14 -0.92 -7.37
CA PRO A 1150 13.10 0.32 -8.14
C PRO A 1150 12.34 1.42 -7.41
N ALA A 1151 12.89 2.63 -7.44
CA ALA A 1151 12.21 3.81 -6.90
C ALA A 1151 11.04 4.20 -7.81
N THR A 1152 9.96 4.72 -7.21
CA THR A 1152 8.74 5.09 -7.94
C THR A 1152 8.35 6.53 -7.68
N LEU A 1153 7.80 7.19 -8.70
CA LEU A 1153 7.16 8.50 -8.57
C LEU A 1153 5.72 8.33 -8.07
N PRO A 1154 5.13 9.37 -7.43
CA PRO A 1154 3.71 9.40 -7.16
C PRO A 1154 2.88 9.21 -8.45
N ARG A 1155 1.83 8.40 -8.38
CA ARG A 1155 0.97 8.06 -9.53
C ARG A 1155 -0.48 7.90 -9.10
N TYR A 1156 -1.40 8.10 -10.04
CA TYR A 1156 -2.81 7.77 -9.83
C TYR A 1156 -3.07 6.29 -10.08
N ASP A 1157 -3.82 5.66 -9.18
CA ASP A 1157 -4.39 4.33 -9.37
C ASP A 1157 -5.59 4.39 -10.34
N SER A 1158 -6.15 3.23 -10.73
CA SER A 1158 -7.22 3.10 -11.73
C SER A 1158 -8.51 3.86 -11.36
N ASP A 1159 -8.73 4.13 -10.09
CA ASP A 1159 -9.88 4.85 -9.54
C ASP A 1159 -9.61 6.36 -9.33
N GLY A 1160 -8.40 6.83 -9.64
CA GLY A 1160 -7.97 8.21 -9.41
C GLY A 1160 -7.41 8.48 -8.00
N THR A 1161 -7.22 7.45 -7.16
CA THR A 1161 -6.55 7.58 -5.87
C THR A 1161 -5.06 7.83 -6.08
N LEU A 1162 -4.49 8.82 -5.39
CA LEU A 1162 -3.06 9.12 -5.48
C LEU A 1162 -2.23 8.18 -4.59
N LEU A 1163 -1.35 7.42 -5.22
CA LEU A 1163 -0.36 6.57 -4.55
C LEU A 1163 0.94 7.37 -4.37
N PRO A 1164 1.49 7.46 -3.15
CA PRO A 1164 2.78 8.12 -2.93
C PRO A 1164 3.91 7.28 -3.54
N GLY A 1165 4.91 7.97 -4.08
CA GLY A 1165 6.16 7.36 -4.53
C GLY A 1165 7.09 7.01 -3.36
N HIS A 1166 8.10 6.19 -3.61
CA HIS A 1166 9.15 5.82 -2.64
C HIS A 1166 10.53 5.76 -3.29
N ASN A 1167 11.59 5.84 -2.48
CA ASN A 1167 12.98 5.93 -2.94
C ASN A 1167 13.67 4.57 -3.18
N GLY A 1168 12.91 3.48 -3.23
CA GLY A 1168 13.45 2.12 -3.42
C GLY A 1168 14.02 1.43 -2.16
N GLY A 1169 14.04 2.10 -1.00
CA GLY A 1169 14.46 1.51 0.29
C GLY A 1169 15.93 1.77 0.64
N VAL A 1170 16.33 3.03 0.61
CA VAL A 1170 17.68 3.48 1.03
C VAL A 1170 17.61 4.74 1.90
N TRP A 1171 18.56 4.90 2.81
CA TRP A 1171 18.86 6.20 3.41
C TRP A 1171 19.34 7.17 2.33
N GLU A 1172 18.99 8.44 2.41
CA GLU A 1172 19.46 9.42 1.42
C GLU A 1172 20.51 10.37 2.02
N TRP A 1173 21.68 10.38 1.38
CA TRP A 1173 22.80 11.24 1.76
C TRP A 1173 22.51 12.72 1.50
N THR A 1174 22.95 13.55 2.45
CA THR A 1174 22.92 15.00 2.32
C THR A 1174 24.34 15.58 2.29
N SER A 1175 24.47 16.81 1.79
CA SER A 1175 25.71 17.59 1.90
C SER A 1175 25.87 18.27 3.27
N THR A 1176 24.98 18.00 4.22
CA THR A 1176 24.98 18.65 5.54
C THR A 1176 25.85 17.88 6.51
N VAL A 1177 26.92 18.52 6.99
CA VAL A 1177 27.79 17.97 8.04
C VAL A 1177 26.98 17.82 9.33
N PHE A 1178 27.17 16.71 10.03
CA PHE A 1178 26.60 16.49 11.35
C PHE A 1178 27.41 17.28 12.38
N ALA A 1179 26.83 18.38 12.87
CA ALA A 1179 27.47 19.35 13.74
C ALA A 1179 26.48 19.90 14.76
N ASP A 1180 27.01 20.65 15.73
CA ASP A 1180 26.18 21.37 16.69
C ASP A 1180 25.30 22.44 16.02
N TYR A 1181 24.26 22.85 16.72
CA TYR A 1181 23.35 23.90 16.26
C TYR A 1181 22.78 24.66 17.45
N GLU A 1182 22.25 25.85 17.18
CA GLU A 1182 21.72 26.73 18.21
C GLU A 1182 20.61 26.02 19.02
N GLY A 1183 20.79 25.97 20.33
CA GLY A 1183 19.86 25.34 21.26
C GLY A 1183 20.06 23.84 21.48
N PHE A 1184 20.96 23.17 20.75
CA PHE A 1184 21.29 21.76 20.99
C PHE A 1184 21.70 21.52 22.45
N ARG A 1185 21.24 20.40 23.00
CA ARG A 1185 21.60 19.93 24.35
C ARG A 1185 21.83 18.43 24.30
N SER A 1186 22.96 17.97 24.82
CA SER A 1186 23.22 16.54 25.01
C SER A 1186 22.14 15.89 25.88
N SER A 1187 21.76 14.66 25.53
CA SER A 1187 20.78 13.89 26.31
C SER A 1187 21.22 13.74 27.76
N ALA A 1188 20.30 13.97 28.71
CA ALA A 1188 20.55 13.63 30.10
C ALA A 1188 20.52 12.11 30.36
N LEU A 1189 19.89 11.30 29.48
CA LEU A 1189 19.96 9.82 29.54
C LEU A 1189 21.26 9.29 28.94
N TYR A 1190 21.69 9.88 27.82
CA TYR A 1190 22.84 9.38 27.05
C TYR A 1190 23.69 10.53 26.47
N PRO A 1191 24.51 11.22 27.31
CA PRO A 1191 25.12 12.51 26.96
C PRO A 1191 26.08 12.53 25.77
N GLY A 1192 26.58 11.38 25.32
CA GLY A 1192 27.53 11.23 24.22
C GLY A 1192 26.92 10.75 22.90
N TYR A 1193 25.60 10.57 22.80
CA TYR A 1193 24.98 9.99 21.60
C TYR A 1193 25.33 10.79 20.34
N SER A 1194 25.09 12.10 20.34
CA SER A 1194 25.35 12.95 19.18
C SER A 1194 26.66 13.73 19.26
N SER A 1195 26.99 14.30 20.43
CA SER A 1195 28.10 15.24 20.57
C SER A 1195 29.46 14.63 20.24
N ASP A 1196 29.62 13.32 20.44
CA ASP A 1196 30.86 12.59 20.17
C ASP A 1196 31.17 12.49 18.66
N PHE A 1197 30.18 12.77 17.80
CA PHE A 1197 30.28 12.70 16.34
C PHE A 1197 30.25 14.06 15.65
N PHE A 1198 30.30 15.17 16.41
CA PHE A 1198 30.48 16.53 15.87
C PHE A 1198 31.94 16.80 15.50
N ASP A 1199 32.51 15.91 14.67
CA ASP A 1199 33.93 15.86 14.33
C ASP A 1199 34.25 16.43 12.93
N GLY A 1200 33.22 16.87 12.19
CA GLY A 1200 33.33 17.35 10.82
C GLY A 1200 33.55 16.25 9.76
N LYS A 1201 33.60 14.98 10.16
CA LYS A 1201 33.72 13.81 9.26
C LYS A 1201 32.35 13.20 8.93
N HIS A 1202 31.40 13.33 9.85
CA HIS A 1202 30.04 12.79 9.71
C HIS A 1202 29.13 13.72 8.92
N SER A 1203 28.28 13.14 8.09
CA SER A 1203 27.21 13.85 7.37
C SER A 1203 25.85 13.26 7.71
N VAL A 1204 24.83 14.10 7.65
CA VAL A 1204 23.44 13.74 7.88
C VAL A 1204 22.92 12.86 6.75
N VAL A 1205 22.23 11.79 7.13
CA VAL A 1205 21.41 10.96 6.24
C VAL A 1205 19.98 10.92 6.80
N ILE A 1206 18.97 10.97 5.92
CA ILE A 1206 17.56 10.95 6.34
C ILE A 1206 16.73 9.98 5.48
N GLY A 1207 15.59 9.54 6.02
CA GLY A 1207 14.71 8.55 5.41
C GLY A 1207 14.75 7.21 6.11
N GLY A 1208 14.89 6.13 5.35
CA GLY A 1208 15.00 4.76 5.88
C GLY A 1208 15.32 3.77 4.76
N SER A 1209 15.99 2.67 5.11
CA SER A 1209 16.25 1.57 4.19
C SER A 1209 15.17 0.49 4.27
N TYR A 1210 15.25 -0.51 3.38
CA TYR A 1210 14.38 -1.68 3.44
C TYR A 1210 14.47 -2.46 4.76
N ALA A 1211 15.56 -2.28 5.53
CA ALA A 1211 15.76 -2.90 6.84
C ALA A 1211 15.37 -1.99 8.03
N THR A 1212 14.93 -0.76 7.76
CA THR A 1212 14.55 0.20 8.81
C THR A 1212 13.08 -0.01 9.21
N ALA A 1213 12.80 -0.09 10.51
CA ALA A 1213 11.43 -0.17 11.01
C ALA A 1213 10.60 1.06 10.56
N PRO A 1214 9.32 0.90 10.17
CA PRO A 1214 8.51 2.01 9.68
C PRO A 1214 8.32 3.15 10.69
N SER A 1215 8.37 2.85 11.99
CA SER A 1215 8.33 3.83 13.09
C SER A 1215 9.52 4.77 13.12
N ILE A 1216 10.65 4.38 12.52
CA ILE A 1216 11.85 5.19 12.34
C ILE A 1216 11.82 5.84 10.96
N ALA A 1217 11.59 5.05 9.90
CA ALA A 1217 11.61 5.55 8.51
C ALA A 1217 10.55 6.63 8.22
N GLY A 1218 9.40 6.57 8.89
CA GLY A 1218 8.34 7.57 8.79
C GLY A 1218 8.47 8.75 9.75
N ARG A 1219 9.43 8.71 10.69
CA ARG A 1219 9.61 9.78 11.67
C ARG A 1219 10.31 10.97 11.03
N ARG A 1220 9.56 12.06 10.93
CA ARG A 1220 10.03 13.31 10.30
C ARG A 1220 11.29 13.90 10.95
N THR A 1221 11.42 13.72 12.27
CA THR A 1221 12.46 14.32 13.09
C THR A 1221 13.73 13.48 13.16
N PHE A 1222 13.66 12.19 12.79
CA PHE A 1222 14.78 11.27 12.95
C PHE A 1222 15.94 11.67 12.05
N VAL A 1223 17.12 11.83 12.65
CA VAL A 1223 18.36 12.18 11.97
C VAL A 1223 19.38 11.09 12.25
N ASN A 1224 19.79 10.42 11.19
CA ASN A 1224 20.89 9.46 11.25
C ASN A 1224 22.15 10.08 10.64
N TYR A 1225 23.31 9.53 10.94
CA TYR A 1225 24.60 10.11 10.57
C TYR A 1225 25.66 9.04 10.41
N TYR A 1226 26.51 9.21 9.40
CA TYR A 1226 27.64 8.32 9.12
C TYR A 1226 28.82 9.15 8.67
N GLN A 1227 30.05 8.63 8.85
CA GLN A 1227 31.20 9.23 8.22
C GLN A 1227 30.97 9.29 6.70
N THR A 1228 31.21 10.45 6.10
CA THR A 1228 30.89 10.70 4.68
C THR A 1228 31.60 9.73 3.73
N ALA A 1229 32.78 9.24 4.12
CA ALA A 1229 33.56 8.27 3.36
C ALA A 1229 33.28 6.80 3.74
N TYR A 1230 32.37 6.53 4.67
CA TYR A 1230 32.05 5.16 5.09
C TYR A 1230 31.37 4.41 3.94
N PRO A 1231 31.96 3.31 3.45
CA PRO A 1231 31.44 2.62 2.27
C PRO A 1231 30.27 1.70 2.58
N TYR A 1232 30.19 1.19 3.81
CA TYR A 1232 29.24 0.15 4.20
C TYR A 1232 27.94 0.73 4.77
N ILE A 1233 27.00 1.10 3.91
CA ILE A 1233 25.69 1.63 4.31
C ILE A 1233 24.63 1.25 3.29
N PHE A 1234 23.38 1.08 3.73
CA PHE A 1234 22.22 1.08 2.83
C PHE A 1234 21.82 2.51 2.41
N GLY A 1235 22.78 3.28 1.91
CA GLY A 1235 22.66 4.70 1.60
C GLY A 1235 22.75 4.99 0.11
N GLY A 1236 21.76 5.68 -0.44
CA GLY A 1236 21.73 6.25 -1.79
C GLY A 1236 21.66 7.78 -1.75
N GLY A 1237 21.32 8.41 -2.87
CA GLY A 1237 21.23 9.88 -2.91
C GLY A 1237 20.62 10.42 -4.19
N ARG A 1238 20.42 11.74 -4.19
CA ARG A 1238 19.90 12.53 -5.31
C ARG A 1238 20.87 13.62 -5.68
N VAL A 1239 20.72 14.15 -6.89
CA VAL A 1239 21.44 15.34 -7.32
C VAL A 1239 20.52 16.54 -7.17
N ALA A 1240 21.06 17.61 -6.57
CA ALA A 1240 20.44 18.91 -6.48
C ALA A 1240 21.27 19.94 -7.25
N TRP A 1241 20.59 20.95 -7.80
CA TRP A 1241 21.18 22.07 -8.53
C TRP A 1241 20.66 23.37 -7.97
N ASP A 1242 21.58 24.28 -7.65
CA ASP A 1242 21.26 25.65 -7.26
C ASP A 1242 20.64 26.40 -8.46
N LYS A 1243 19.63 27.24 -8.20
CA LYS A 1243 19.02 28.13 -9.20
C LYS A 1243 19.67 29.51 -9.19
#